data_AF-A0A5N5Z866-F1
#
_entry.id   AF-A0A5N5Z866-F1
#
_cell.length_a   1.000
_cell.length_b   1.000
_cell.length_c   1.000
_cell.angle_alpha   90.00
_cell.angle_beta   90.00
_cell.angle_gamma   90.00
#
_symmetry.space_group_name_H-M   'P 1'
#
loop_
_entity.id
_entity.type
_entity.pdbx_description
1 polymer ?
#
loop_
_entity_poly.entity_id
_entity_poly.type
_entity_poly.pdbx_seq_one_letter_code
_entity_poly.pdbx_strand_id
1 'polypeptide(L)'
;MSKPQEILELEAVYGITLEETKYAGDITIWNKSNLYFLNEKQEIIGLNLNDNQISKIENLEKLTNLSVLNISDNQISKIENLENLTNLSELVIIDNQISKIENLENLTNLSVLNISYNQISKIENLENLMNLSELVIAKNEISKIENLEKLTNLSELLLSYNQISKIENLERLTNLSSLDISDNQIADINSLKFASELPKLKYLDVYNNPFVATENLILEEYENHLDIIKSELQKLAEKQINVQLPVKVMLLGNHASGKSTLLTYIQTQQRSKVDSDKNNSTHVLSVVHSKKEINHNLPKAIFYDFGGQDYYHGIYRAFFTQETVNLLVWHPKSNENKLLDKDTNKFATRNYKRGYWLAQLRYAFDKENRNVAEKKVYDDPVLLIQTRADEQQNKQNWQEAFLQHNIVDEFHISLNIDYENVKNDAALHYLTATFWETIEKNTKERKEPAWYPEFLHYILHKKNSKAISLKTIIKYYKREVTDGFSQQDKKNALRADLHQLYLKGMLLYYNKDEKLNDVAWLNPAATVEKIHETILNKEKIKDYKGILTPKEFEDLGIDPKIERLLINEKVLFFDKGNNEYIIPNYLPLTSEDDKTFNLLKFDFSTPTFVLKFERFIPFGFINQLICHYGQNPDKKQYWRDQLVFTLDEKFKVWIQLDFSKLTTKVYIKSKKAKDPELNLVIQQIFREMLFLYWDEKGCLINSKEIENILENPNKDYMNEPHKRNFLGFVLNNFTSREVDINSTAKINMEEIVIKKLHIAFIKKGFETLPKPKGLFISTDNEYFVNYKKLDNPKTKETIPAYTLTKDGNDIDETSVRTQSSYRYQNFTDNPNIQKMKKIFISYSRKDVEYKDELRKHLNMLKLFDVADNWSCEDITIGKWHDQIQKELYESDLVIFMLSINFFNSRYIIEDEVLKTMNDIANGSNKKVYCIIVSEFPSLDAFDNKQLNDKQKDILKLGDYQFGMYAQELNKVTGQKEERIISLKEASRLGILDAQLTKIAEKILKDI
;
A
#
# COMPACT_ATOMS: atom_id res chain seq x y z
N MET A 1 12.68 13.62 41.62
CA MET A 1 13.89 14.45 41.70
C MET A 1 13.62 15.74 40.92
N SER A 2 14.30 16.84 41.23
CA SER A 2 14.17 18.07 40.44
C SER A 2 14.75 17.85 39.05
N LYS A 3 14.03 18.28 38.02
CA LYS A 3 14.47 18.26 36.62
C LYS A 3 15.79 19.06 36.48
N PRO A 4 16.80 18.60 35.70
CA PRO A 4 18.06 19.33 35.53
C PRO A 4 17.83 20.75 34.97
N GLN A 5 18.69 21.70 35.37
CA GLN A 5 18.54 23.10 34.97
C GLN A 5 18.68 23.28 33.46
N GLU A 6 19.55 22.51 32.83
CA GLU A 6 19.78 22.50 31.39
C GLU A 6 18.53 22.06 30.63
N ILE A 7 17.76 21.11 31.16
CA ILE A 7 16.48 20.69 30.57
C ILE A 7 15.46 21.83 30.66
N LEU A 8 15.38 22.53 31.79
CA LEU A 8 14.46 23.66 31.96
C LEU A 8 14.80 24.81 30.98
N GLU A 9 16.09 25.05 30.73
CA GLU A 9 16.54 26.02 29.73
C GLU A 9 16.12 25.61 28.32
N LEU A 10 16.25 24.34 27.94
CA LEU A 10 15.83 23.83 26.63
C LEU A 10 14.31 23.91 26.44
N GLU A 11 13.53 23.57 27.48
CA GLU A 11 12.07 23.72 27.46
C GLU A 11 11.65 25.17 27.21
N ALA A 12 12.34 26.12 27.86
CA ALA A 12 12.07 27.55 27.69
C ALA A 12 12.44 28.07 26.30
N VAL A 13 13.57 27.62 25.75
CA VAL A 13 14.06 28.05 24.43
C VAL A 13 13.17 27.52 23.31
N TYR A 14 12.83 26.23 23.36
CA TYR A 14 12.08 25.58 22.28
C TYR A 14 10.56 25.63 22.48
N GLY A 15 10.08 26.05 23.66
CA GLY A 15 8.65 26.08 23.96
C GLY A 15 8.03 24.69 24.05
N ILE A 16 8.80 23.72 24.56
CA ILE A 16 8.43 22.30 24.64
C ILE A 16 8.44 21.81 26.08
N THR A 17 7.91 20.61 26.32
CA THR A 17 8.05 19.91 27.61
C THR A 17 8.80 18.60 27.41
N LEU A 18 9.91 18.45 28.12
CA LEU A 18 10.82 17.32 28.09
C LEU A 18 10.52 16.35 29.26
N GLU A 19 10.45 15.06 28.97
CA GLU A 19 10.22 14.01 29.98
C GLU A 19 11.43 13.09 30.15
N GLU A 20 11.73 12.71 31.39
CA GLU A 20 12.81 11.77 31.67
C GLU A 20 12.41 10.34 31.26
N THR A 21 13.23 9.67 30.47
CA THR A 21 13.10 8.24 30.17
C THR A 21 14.12 7.42 30.95
N LYS A 22 13.86 6.12 31.13
CA LYS A 22 14.81 5.15 31.72
C LYS A 22 15.51 4.29 30.67
N TYR A 23 15.16 4.46 29.39
CA TYR A 23 15.72 3.67 28.30
C TYR A 23 16.88 4.40 27.63
N ALA A 24 18.08 3.95 27.98
CA ALA A 24 19.38 4.41 27.48
C ALA A 24 19.76 3.87 26.08
N GLY A 25 18.82 3.25 25.37
CA GLY A 25 19.14 2.47 24.17
C GLY A 25 19.37 3.31 22.91
N ASP A 26 19.75 2.61 21.83
CA ASP A 26 19.82 3.10 20.44
C ASP A 26 18.62 4.03 20.15
N ILE A 27 18.92 5.16 19.50
CA ILE A 27 17.95 6.22 19.16
C ILE A 27 16.72 5.71 18.39
N THR A 28 16.86 4.56 17.71
CA THR A 28 15.77 3.83 17.04
C THR A 28 14.68 3.29 17.99
N ILE A 29 14.90 3.33 19.30
CA ILE A 29 13.97 2.84 20.33
C ILE A 29 13.12 4.00 20.90
N TRP A 30 13.43 5.26 20.57
CA TRP A 30 12.71 6.42 21.09
C TRP A 30 11.39 6.63 20.36
N ASN A 31 10.34 6.05 20.92
CA ASN A 31 8.97 6.06 20.39
C ASN A 31 8.13 7.28 20.83
N LYS A 32 8.74 8.25 21.51
CA LYS A 32 8.08 9.49 21.95
C LYS A 32 9.05 10.65 21.78
N SER A 33 8.54 11.76 21.26
CA SER A 33 9.26 13.03 21.17
C SER A 33 9.49 13.64 22.54
N ASN A 34 10.44 14.57 22.62
CA ASN A 34 10.70 15.37 23.81
C ASN A 34 11.08 14.54 25.04
N LEU A 35 12.11 13.71 24.90
CA LEU A 35 12.64 12.87 25.96
C LEU A 35 14.07 13.25 26.31
N TYR A 36 14.47 13.03 27.56
CA TYR A 36 15.87 13.06 27.97
C TYR A 36 16.24 11.87 28.85
N PHE A 37 17.49 11.46 28.77
CA PHE A 37 18.04 10.34 29.54
C PHE A 37 19.21 10.80 30.40
N LEU A 38 19.18 10.38 31.68
CA LEU A 38 20.23 10.65 32.64
C LEU A 38 21.03 9.38 32.95
N ASN A 39 22.35 9.51 33.05
CA ASN A 39 23.19 8.42 33.55
C ASN A 39 23.09 8.28 35.07
N GLU A 40 23.80 7.30 35.65
CA GLU A 40 23.84 7.09 37.11
C GLU A 40 24.35 8.30 37.91
N LYS A 41 25.11 9.20 37.26
CA LYS A 41 25.64 10.45 37.83
C LYS A 41 24.71 11.65 37.64
N GLN A 42 23.49 11.45 37.14
CA GLN A 42 22.51 12.51 36.85
C GLN A 42 22.95 13.48 35.73
N GLU A 43 23.83 13.05 34.83
CA GLU A 43 24.24 13.83 33.66
C GLU A 43 23.36 13.45 32.46
N ILE A 44 23.01 14.44 31.64
CA ILE A 44 22.22 14.23 30.41
C ILE A 44 23.12 13.56 29.37
N ILE A 45 22.76 12.34 28.99
CA ILE A 45 23.51 11.55 28.01
C ILE A 45 22.65 11.20 26.77
N GLY A 46 21.33 11.33 26.84
CA GLY A 46 20.45 11.19 25.68
C GLY A 46 19.43 12.32 25.62
N LEU A 47 19.16 12.84 24.42
CA LEU A 47 18.17 13.88 24.18
C LEU A 47 17.40 13.65 22.87
N ASN A 48 16.07 13.48 22.97
CA ASN A 48 15.14 13.42 21.85
C ASN A 48 14.35 14.72 21.72
N LEU A 49 14.50 15.42 20.61
CA LEU A 49 13.78 16.65 20.24
C LEU A 49 13.10 16.49 18.87
N ASN A 50 12.83 15.26 18.43
CA ASN A 50 12.20 15.05 17.14
C ASN A 50 10.74 15.54 17.09
N ASP A 51 10.27 15.88 15.89
CA ASP A 51 8.95 16.47 15.65
C ASP A 51 8.65 17.70 16.50
N ASN A 52 9.39 18.76 16.23
CA ASN A 52 9.08 20.07 16.79
C ASN A 52 9.12 21.12 15.66
N GLN A 53 9.05 22.39 16.03
CA GLN A 53 9.20 23.50 15.10
C GLN A 53 10.55 24.21 15.29
N ILE A 54 11.59 23.44 15.69
CA ILE A 54 12.91 23.98 15.97
C ILE A 54 13.53 24.41 14.65
N SER A 55 13.88 25.69 14.54
CA SER A 55 14.53 26.26 13.35
C SER A 55 16.03 26.52 13.53
N LYS A 56 16.49 26.55 14.79
CA LYS A 56 17.87 26.78 15.19
C LYS A 56 18.24 25.89 16.36
N ILE A 57 19.47 25.38 16.35
CA ILE A 57 20.02 24.61 17.46
C ILE A 57 20.62 25.59 18.44
N GLU A 58 20.03 25.73 19.63
CA GLU A 58 20.47 26.66 20.68
C GLU A 58 20.57 25.95 22.03
N ASN A 59 21.54 26.37 22.87
CA ASN A 59 21.78 25.86 24.22
C ASN A 59 22.14 24.37 24.33
N LEU A 60 22.37 23.66 23.22
CA LEU A 60 22.86 22.27 23.25
C LEU A 60 24.36 22.20 23.57
N GLU A 61 25.14 23.23 23.28
CA GLU A 61 26.60 23.26 23.43
C GLU A 61 27.09 23.05 24.88
N LYS A 62 26.19 23.19 25.87
CA LYS A 62 26.44 22.94 27.29
C LYS A 62 26.36 21.47 27.68
N LEU A 63 25.71 20.63 26.86
CA LEU A 63 25.45 19.22 27.17
C LEU A 63 26.64 18.32 26.81
N THR A 64 27.84 18.62 27.30
CA THR A 64 29.09 17.96 26.85
C THR A 64 29.15 16.45 27.08
N ASN A 65 28.29 15.89 27.94
CA ASN A 65 28.19 14.46 28.20
C ASN A 65 27.20 13.73 27.26
N LEU A 66 26.52 14.46 26.38
CA LEU A 66 25.53 13.89 25.47
C LEU A 66 26.17 12.86 24.54
N SER A 67 25.65 11.63 24.56
CA SER A 67 26.07 10.53 23.68
C SER A 67 25.10 10.30 22.53
N VAL A 68 23.81 10.57 22.72
CA VAL A 68 22.76 10.33 21.71
C VAL A 68 21.90 11.58 21.54
N LEU A 69 21.76 12.05 20.30
CA LEU A 69 20.94 13.23 19.95
C LEU A 69 20.04 12.94 18.74
N ASN A 70 18.72 13.08 18.94
CA ASN A 70 17.74 13.09 17.85
C ASN A 70 17.08 14.47 17.77
N ILE A 71 17.17 15.12 16.62
CA ILE A 71 16.55 16.42 16.32
C ILE A 71 15.84 16.37 14.96
N SER A 72 15.33 15.19 14.58
CA SER A 72 14.65 14.95 13.30
C SER A 72 13.30 15.65 13.20
N ASP A 73 12.74 15.77 11.99
CA ASP A 73 11.39 16.30 11.73
C ASP A 73 11.23 17.73 12.31
N ASN A 74 12.15 18.62 11.94
CA ASN A 74 12.21 20.00 12.40
C ASN A 74 12.40 20.95 11.21
N GLN A 75 12.72 22.22 11.46
CA GLN A 75 12.94 23.24 10.43
C GLN A 75 14.39 23.77 10.45
N ILE A 76 15.34 22.93 10.88
CA ILE A 76 16.74 23.29 11.04
C ILE A 76 17.36 23.44 9.66
N SER A 77 17.95 24.61 9.40
CA SER A 77 18.63 24.89 8.12
C SER A 77 20.16 24.79 8.22
N LYS A 78 20.70 24.76 9.45
CA LYS A 78 22.12 24.80 9.73
C LYS A 78 22.46 23.92 10.93
N ILE A 79 23.54 23.14 10.80
CA ILE A 79 24.15 22.43 11.92
C ILE A 79 25.04 23.45 12.66
N GLU A 80 24.71 23.77 13.90
CA GLU A 80 25.45 24.72 14.74
C GLU A 80 25.32 24.33 16.21
N ASN A 81 26.25 24.80 17.05
CA ASN A 81 26.23 24.57 18.50
C ASN A 81 26.32 23.09 18.91
N LEU A 82 26.89 22.24 18.06
CA LEU A 82 27.18 20.83 18.35
C LEU A 82 28.68 20.56 18.56
N GLU A 83 29.56 21.52 18.24
CA GLU A 83 31.02 21.35 18.13
C GLU A 83 31.69 20.88 19.44
N ASN A 84 31.07 21.18 20.58
CA ASN A 84 31.55 20.83 21.92
C ASN A 84 31.02 19.47 22.43
N LEU A 85 30.11 18.82 21.70
CA LEU A 85 29.49 17.54 22.08
C LEU A 85 30.40 16.36 21.77
N THR A 86 31.66 16.41 22.18
CA THR A 86 32.70 15.45 21.76
C THR A 86 32.43 14.00 22.20
N ASN A 87 31.49 13.78 23.13
CA ASN A 87 31.06 12.44 23.55
C ASN A 87 29.92 11.85 22.69
N LEU A 88 29.41 12.62 21.72
CA LEU A 88 28.31 12.19 20.87
C LEU A 88 28.74 11.00 20.01
N SER A 89 28.02 9.88 20.15
CA SER A 89 28.21 8.64 19.39
C SER A 89 27.13 8.46 18.32
N GLU A 90 25.92 8.98 18.55
CA GLU A 90 24.80 8.87 17.61
C GLU A 90 24.14 10.23 17.38
N LEU A 91 24.03 10.63 16.12
CA LEU A 91 23.38 11.87 15.69
C LEU A 91 22.37 11.60 14.57
N VAL A 92 21.11 11.96 14.83
CA VAL A 92 20.01 11.82 13.87
C VAL A 92 19.32 13.16 13.66
N ILE A 93 19.36 13.66 12.42
CA ILE A 93 18.81 14.95 11.97
C ILE A 93 18.05 14.75 10.64
N ILE A 94 17.10 13.84 10.63
CA ILE A 94 16.31 13.50 9.43
C ILE A 94 15.25 14.58 9.19
N ASP A 95 14.83 14.77 7.95
CA ASP A 95 13.69 15.62 7.55
C ASP A 95 13.80 17.05 8.12
N ASN A 96 14.81 17.75 7.62
CA ASN A 96 15.13 19.13 7.97
C ASN A 96 15.47 19.90 6.68
N GLN A 97 16.03 21.10 6.80
CA GLN A 97 16.35 21.99 5.67
C GLN A 97 17.86 22.23 5.55
N ILE A 98 18.68 21.27 6.00
CA ILE A 98 20.14 21.40 6.03
C ILE A 98 20.68 21.29 4.60
N SER A 99 21.47 22.28 4.19
CA SER A 99 22.09 22.30 2.85
C SER A 99 23.58 21.96 2.86
N LYS A 100 24.20 21.95 4.05
CA LYS A 100 25.63 21.76 4.23
C LYS A 100 25.94 20.96 5.49
N ILE A 101 26.88 20.01 5.38
CA ILE A 101 27.49 19.35 6.53
C ILE A 101 28.58 20.29 7.06
N GLU A 102 28.43 20.78 8.28
CA GLU A 102 29.39 21.67 8.94
C GLU A 102 29.31 21.46 10.46
N ASN A 103 30.37 21.87 11.18
CA ASN A 103 30.40 21.88 12.64
C ASN A 103 30.29 20.49 13.30
N LEU A 104 30.68 19.44 12.55
CA LEU A 104 30.75 18.06 13.04
C LEU A 104 32.20 17.57 13.24
N GLU A 105 33.21 18.34 12.81
CA GLU A 105 34.60 17.91 12.66
C GLU A 105 35.26 17.45 13.98
N ASN A 106 34.75 17.95 15.12
CA ASN A 106 35.23 17.62 16.47
C ASN A 106 34.51 16.41 17.10
N LEU A 107 33.46 15.88 16.47
CA LEU A 107 32.66 14.77 17.00
C LEU A 107 33.32 13.42 16.74
N THR A 108 34.59 13.27 17.11
CA THR A 108 35.42 12.12 16.73
C THR A 108 34.92 10.78 17.28
N ASN A 109 34.02 10.79 18.27
CA ASN A 109 33.39 9.59 18.83
C ASN A 109 32.12 9.16 18.07
N LEU A 110 31.69 9.91 17.06
CA LEU A 110 30.49 9.61 16.30
C LEU A 110 30.65 8.29 15.54
N SER A 111 29.76 7.34 15.85
CA SER A 111 29.67 6.02 15.20
C SER A 111 28.49 5.94 14.23
N VAL A 112 27.40 6.67 14.50
CA VAL A 112 26.20 6.70 13.65
C VAL A 112 25.84 8.14 13.31
N LEU A 113 25.72 8.43 12.01
CA LEU A 113 25.24 9.70 11.51
C LEU A 113 24.12 9.47 10.50
N ASN A 114 22.92 9.99 10.81
CA ASN A 114 21.81 9.99 9.87
C ASN A 114 21.30 11.42 9.63
N ILE A 115 21.44 11.87 8.39
CA ILE A 115 21.13 13.23 7.92
C ILE A 115 20.30 13.16 6.62
N SER A 116 19.48 12.12 6.51
CA SER A 116 18.62 11.87 5.35
C SER A 116 17.48 12.90 5.23
N TYR A 117 16.86 13.01 4.06
CA TYR A 117 15.77 13.97 3.81
C TYR A 117 16.16 15.41 4.13
N ASN A 118 17.27 15.86 3.54
CA ASN A 118 17.76 17.22 3.63
C ASN A 118 18.07 17.75 2.21
N GLN A 119 18.78 18.87 2.11
CA GLN A 119 19.14 19.54 0.86
C GLN A 119 20.66 19.54 0.64
N ILE A 120 21.35 18.51 1.13
CA ILE A 120 22.81 18.43 1.12
C ILE A 120 23.29 18.07 -0.29
N SER A 121 24.14 18.90 -0.86
CA SER A 121 24.68 18.69 -2.22
C SER A 121 26.08 18.07 -2.26
N LYS A 122 26.79 18.07 -1.13
CA LYS A 122 28.18 17.59 -1.02
C LYS A 122 28.43 16.88 0.31
N ILE A 123 29.24 15.84 0.24
CA ILE A 123 29.80 15.18 1.41
C ILE A 123 31.08 15.96 1.78
N GLU A 124 31.08 16.66 2.91
CA GLU A 124 32.22 17.44 3.39
C GLU A 124 32.26 17.42 4.91
N ASN A 125 33.43 17.72 5.49
CA ASN A 125 33.61 17.89 6.94
C ASN A 125 33.33 16.62 7.77
N LEU A 126 33.50 15.43 7.17
CA LEU A 126 33.39 14.13 7.84
C LEU A 126 34.75 13.44 8.04
N GLU A 127 35.84 13.97 7.48
CA GLU A 127 37.13 13.28 7.35
C GLU A 127 37.78 12.91 8.69
N ASN A 128 37.41 13.61 9.78
CA ASN A 128 37.92 13.37 11.13
C ASN A 128 37.09 12.35 11.92
N LEU A 129 35.91 11.95 11.41
CA LEU A 129 34.98 11.03 12.08
C LEU A 129 35.38 9.57 11.89
N MET A 130 36.62 9.23 12.20
CA MET A 130 37.21 7.92 11.90
C MET A 130 36.53 6.74 12.62
N ASN A 131 35.71 7.01 13.65
CA ASN A 131 34.91 6.00 14.34
C ASN A 131 33.53 5.75 13.69
N LEU A 132 33.18 6.50 12.64
CA LEU A 132 31.90 6.37 11.96
C LEU A 132 31.79 4.99 11.32
N SER A 133 30.79 4.22 11.77
CA SER A 133 30.45 2.88 11.27
C SER A 133 29.21 2.90 10.37
N GLU A 134 28.28 3.83 10.59
CA GLU A 134 27.04 3.97 9.83
C GLU A 134 26.86 5.43 9.37
N LEU A 135 26.78 5.62 8.05
CA LEU A 135 26.48 6.91 7.42
C LEU A 135 25.24 6.77 6.54
N VAL A 136 24.18 7.46 6.93
CA VAL A 136 22.90 7.50 6.20
C VAL A 136 22.64 8.93 5.73
N ILE A 137 22.64 9.13 4.42
CA ILE A 137 22.43 10.43 3.77
C ILE A 137 21.51 10.31 2.55
N ALA A 138 20.53 9.42 2.66
CA ALA A 138 19.54 9.18 1.61
C ALA A 138 18.64 10.41 1.39
N LYS A 139 18.07 10.56 0.18
CA LYS A 139 17.19 11.67 -0.19
C LYS A 139 17.81 13.04 0.09
N ASN A 140 18.90 13.30 -0.62
CA ASN A 140 19.62 14.56 -0.65
C ASN A 140 19.94 14.91 -2.13
N GLU A 141 20.81 15.89 -2.36
CA GLU A 141 21.19 16.38 -3.70
C GLU A 141 22.65 16.05 -4.04
N ILE A 142 23.19 14.96 -3.48
CA ILE A 142 24.61 14.60 -3.63
C ILE A 142 24.88 14.10 -5.04
N SER A 143 25.89 14.67 -5.70
CA SER A 143 26.29 14.27 -7.05
C SER A 143 27.57 13.44 -7.10
N LYS A 144 28.35 13.41 -6.01
CA LYS A 144 29.66 12.75 -5.93
C LYS A 144 29.88 12.13 -4.56
N ILE A 145 30.51 10.96 -4.56
CA ILE A 145 31.06 10.34 -3.35
C ILE A 145 32.47 10.91 -3.16
N GLU A 146 32.65 11.75 -2.14
CA GLU A 146 33.94 12.39 -1.83
C GLU A 146 34.12 12.47 -0.32
N ASN A 147 35.37 12.67 0.13
CA ASN A 147 35.71 12.90 1.54
C ASN A 147 35.40 11.74 2.51
N LEU A 148 35.15 10.51 2.01
CA LEU A 148 34.94 9.31 2.84
C LEU A 148 36.21 8.46 3.03
N GLU A 149 37.28 8.75 2.30
CA GLU A 149 38.54 7.97 2.21
C GLU A 149 39.17 7.59 3.55
N LYS A 150 38.99 8.42 4.59
CA LYS A 150 39.55 8.20 5.94
C LYS A 150 38.63 7.41 6.87
N LEU A 151 37.37 7.17 6.48
CA LEU A 151 36.35 6.50 7.29
C LEU A 151 36.49 4.98 7.20
N THR A 152 37.68 4.46 7.53
CA THR A 152 37.99 3.03 7.33
C THR A 152 37.15 2.10 8.19
N ASN A 153 36.49 2.60 9.24
CA ASN A 153 35.56 1.83 10.08
C ASN A 153 34.13 1.78 9.53
N LEU A 154 33.83 2.53 8.45
CA LEU A 154 32.50 2.58 7.87
C LEU A 154 32.10 1.19 7.36
N SER A 155 31.02 0.65 7.93
CA SER A 155 30.45 -0.65 7.60
C SER A 155 29.15 -0.53 6.81
N GLU A 156 28.45 0.60 6.92
CA GLU A 156 27.19 0.87 6.24
C GLU A 156 27.19 2.29 5.65
N LEU A 157 26.91 2.38 4.35
CA LEU A 157 26.81 3.64 3.61
C LEU A 157 25.52 3.65 2.78
N LEU A 158 24.59 4.53 3.11
CA LEU A 158 23.29 4.62 2.45
C LEU A 158 23.12 5.98 1.77
N LEU A 159 23.08 5.95 0.44
CA LEU A 159 23.11 7.09 -0.47
C LEU A 159 21.93 7.06 -1.46
N SER A 160 20.86 6.31 -1.16
CA SER A 160 19.71 6.21 -2.05
C SER A 160 19.02 7.54 -2.31
N TYR A 161 18.38 7.68 -3.47
CA TYR A 161 17.68 8.91 -3.89
C TYR A 161 18.60 10.15 -3.87
N ASN A 162 19.75 10.05 -4.54
CA ASN A 162 20.67 11.16 -4.76
C ASN A 162 20.90 11.36 -6.28
N GLN A 163 21.91 12.13 -6.66
CA GLN A 163 22.23 12.47 -8.05
C GLN A 163 23.60 11.91 -8.48
N ILE A 164 24.04 10.81 -7.86
CA ILE A 164 25.37 10.23 -8.08
C ILE A 164 25.40 9.56 -9.46
N SER A 165 26.33 9.99 -10.31
CA SER A 165 26.50 9.44 -11.66
C SER A 165 27.76 8.59 -11.84
N LYS A 166 28.70 8.69 -10.90
CA LYS A 166 29.97 7.95 -10.88
C LYS A 166 30.26 7.47 -9.48
N ILE A 167 30.76 6.23 -9.39
CA ILE A 167 31.24 5.65 -8.14
C ILE A 167 32.76 5.73 -8.11
N GLU A 168 33.29 6.49 -7.17
CA GLU A 168 34.71 6.75 -6.94
C GLU A 168 34.93 6.83 -5.41
N ASN A 169 36.17 6.67 -4.94
CA ASN A 169 36.58 6.89 -3.56
C ASN A 169 35.98 5.91 -2.52
N LEU A 170 35.60 4.70 -2.94
CA LEU A 170 35.12 3.63 -2.05
C LEU A 170 36.21 2.58 -1.75
N GLU A 171 37.32 2.59 -2.47
CA GLU A 171 38.34 1.54 -2.47
C GLU A 171 39.02 1.38 -1.10
N ARG A 172 39.10 2.46 -0.31
CA ARG A 172 39.68 2.45 1.04
C ARG A 172 38.71 1.99 2.13
N LEU A 173 37.41 1.89 1.84
CA LEU A 173 36.38 1.49 2.80
C LEU A 173 36.32 -0.03 2.96
N THR A 174 37.44 -0.64 3.35
CA THR A 174 37.60 -2.10 3.43
C THR A 174 36.67 -2.81 4.42
N ASN A 175 36.09 -2.07 5.36
CA ASN A 175 35.09 -2.57 6.30
C ASN A 175 33.65 -2.46 5.79
N LEU A 176 33.42 -1.82 4.64
CA LEU A 176 32.10 -1.61 4.09
C LEU A 176 31.45 -2.95 3.78
N SER A 177 30.29 -3.17 4.39
CA SER A 177 29.54 -4.41 4.34
C SER A 177 28.17 -4.23 3.68
N SER A 178 27.63 -3.02 3.73
CA SER A 178 26.37 -2.63 3.10
C SER A 178 26.53 -1.31 2.38
N LEU A 179 26.10 -1.27 1.13
CA LEU A 179 26.04 -0.07 0.30
C LEU A 179 24.67 0.03 -0.37
N ASP A 180 23.97 1.15 -0.18
CA ASP A 180 22.77 1.48 -0.93
C ASP A 180 23.03 2.71 -1.79
N ILE A 181 22.97 2.52 -3.11
CA ILE A 181 23.10 3.55 -4.13
C ILE A 181 21.91 3.44 -5.12
N SER A 182 20.78 2.93 -4.66
CA SER A 182 19.53 2.92 -5.43
C SER A 182 19.05 4.34 -5.76
N ASP A 183 18.21 4.48 -6.79
CA ASP A 183 17.62 5.76 -7.19
C ASP A 183 18.67 6.87 -7.40
N ASN A 184 19.71 6.56 -8.18
CA ASN A 184 20.79 7.46 -8.57
C ASN A 184 20.92 7.51 -10.10
N GLN A 185 21.98 8.14 -10.62
CA GLN A 185 22.18 8.41 -12.06
C GLN A 185 23.33 7.58 -12.66
N ILE A 186 23.58 6.39 -12.14
CA ILE A 186 24.69 5.53 -12.60
C ILE A 186 24.33 4.90 -13.95
N ALA A 187 25.06 5.28 -15.00
CA ALA A 187 24.76 4.85 -16.37
C ALA A 187 25.61 3.68 -16.89
N ASP A 188 26.75 3.40 -16.28
CA ASP A 188 27.66 2.33 -16.70
C ASP A 188 27.89 1.35 -15.56
N ILE A 189 27.52 0.08 -15.78
CA ILE A 189 27.72 -1.00 -14.81
C ILE A 189 29.20 -1.20 -14.45
N ASN A 190 30.14 -0.85 -15.34
CA ASN A 190 31.57 -0.97 -15.05
C ASN A 190 32.04 -0.08 -13.89
N SER A 191 31.27 0.96 -13.53
CA SER A 191 31.53 1.76 -12.32
C SER A 191 31.37 0.94 -11.02
N LEU A 192 30.71 -0.22 -11.08
CA LEU A 192 30.46 -1.09 -9.93
C LEU A 192 31.54 -2.15 -9.71
N LYS A 193 32.69 -2.08 -10.39
CA LYS A 193 33.80 -3.06 -10.25
C LYS A 193 34.30 -3.20 -8.81
N PHE A 194 34.23 -2.13 -8.02
CA PHE A 194 34.56 -2.14 -6.60
C PHE A 194 33.79 -3.22 -5.82
N ALA A 195 32.59 -3.61 -6.27
CA ALA A 195 31.76 -4.61 -5.59
C ALA A 195 32.45 -5.98 -5.52
N SER A 196 33.34 -6.29 -6.46
CA SER A 196 34.19 -7.49 -6.46
C SER A 196 35.49 -7.31 -5.67
N GLU A 197 35.92 -6.08 -5.42
CA GLU A 197 37.19 -5.73 -4.77
C GLU A 197 37.03 -5.52 -3.26
N LEU A 198 35.84 -5.10 -2.80
CA LEU A 198 35.55 -4.92 -1.38
C LEU A 198 35.34 -6.29 -0.68
N PRO A 199 36.22 -6.67 0.26
CA PRO A 199 36.24 -8.02 0.81
C PRO A 199 35.10 -8.31 1.80
N LYS A 200 34.51 -7.28 2.40
CA LYS A 200 33.44 -7.41 3.40
C LYS A 200 32.05 -7.05 2.87
N LEU A 201 31.95 -6.62 1.61
CA LEU A 201 30.67 -6.22 1.02
C LEU A 201 29.76 -7.45 0.90
N LYS A 202 28.63 -7.39 1.59
CA LYS A 202 27.59 -8.44 1.63
C LYS A 202 26.28 -7.97 1.02
N TYR A 203 26.01 -6.67 1.09
CA TYR A 203 24.78 -6.07 0.59
C TYR A 203 25.10 -4.92 -0.35
N LEU A 204 24.47 -4.93 -1.54
CA LEU A 204 24.53 -3.84 -2.51
C LEU A 204 23.13 -3.62 -3.08
N ASP A 205 22.56 -2.44 -2.87
CA ASP A 205 21.37 -2.01 -3.60
C ASP A 205 21.74 -0.95 -4.65
N VAL A 206 21.25 -1.17 -5.87
CA VAL A 206 21.49 -0.38 -7.08
C VAL A 206 20.19 -0.22 -7.87
N TYR A 207 19.04 -0.49 -7.23
CA TYR A 207 17.71 -0.36 -7.84
C TYR A 207 17.54 1.00 -8.53
N ASN A 208 16.80 1.02 -9.63
CA ASN A 208 16.46 2.23 -10.38
C ASN A 208 17.66 3.14 -10.75
N ASN A 209 18.75 2.54 -11.25
CA ASN A 209 19.84 3.26 -11.93
C ASN A 209 19.79 3.05 -13.46
N PRO A 210 20.20 4.03 -14.29
CA PRO A 210 20.12 3.92 -15.75
C PRO A 210 20.79 2.67 -16.38
N PHE A 211 21.90 2.17 -15.81
CA PHE A 211 22.58 0.97 -16.34
C PHE A 211 21.69 -0.29 -16.30
N VAL A 212 20.71 -0.35 -15.39
CA VAL A 212 19.81 -1.51 -15.25
C VAL A 212 19.05 -1.76 -16.56
N ALA A 213 18.62 -0.69 -17.23
CA ALA A 213 17.95 -0.78 -18.52
C ALA A 213 18.91 -1.14 -19.66
N THR A 214 20.14 -0.59 -19.66
CA THR A 214 21.13 -0.87 -20.72
C THR A 214 21.58 -2.33 -20.69
N GLU A 215 21.77 -2.89 -19.50
CA GLU A 215 22.15 -4.30 -19.29
C GLU A 215 20.92 -5.24 -19.33
N ASN A 216 19.69 -4.70 -19.38
CA ASN A 216 18.42 -5.45 -19.31
C ASN A 216 18.36 -6.40 -18.11
N LEU A 217 18.64 -5.83 -16.94
CA LEU A 217 18.50 -6.49 -15.66
C LEU A 217 17.12 -6.16 -15.10
N ILE A 218 16.52 -7.14 -14.43
CA ILE A 218 15.33 -6.94 -13.62
C ILE A 218 15.78 -6.97 -12.17
N LEU A 219 15.79 -5.80 -11.55
CA LEU A 219 16.15 -5.63 -10.14
C LEU A 219 14.88 -5.32 -9.34
N GLU A 220 14.76 -5.94 -8.18
CA GLU A 220 13.62 -5.74 -7.28
C GLU A 220 13.96 -4.61 -6.29
N GLU A 221 12.96 -3.88 -5.83
CA GLU A 221 13.17 -2.76 -4.88
C GLU A 221 13.54 -3.29 -3.50
N TYR A 222 14.51 -2.66 -2.82
CA TYR A 222 14.97 -3.03 -1.48
C TYR A 222 15.57 -4.44 -1.41
N GLU A 223 16.30 -4.85 -2.44
CA GLU A 223 16.85 -6.21 -2.53
C GLU A 223 18.36 -6.20 -2.69
N ASN A 224 18.97 -7.31 -2.29
CA ASN A 224 20.42 -7.46 -2.43
C ASN A 224 20.79 -7.82 -3.87
N HIS A 225 21.37 -6.87 -4.58
CA HIS A 225 21.77 -7.00 -5.97
C HIS A 225 23.23 -7.43 -6.15
N LEU A 226 23.99 -7.65 -5.07
CA LEU A 226 25.44 -7.91 -5.12
C LEU A 226 25.82 -9.08 -6.03
N ASP A 227 25.18 -10.25 -5.86
CA ASP A 227 25.48 -11.44 -6.64
C ASP A 227 25.12 -11.27 -8.13
N ILE A 228 24.07 -10.51 -8.43
CA ILE A 228 23.66 -10.18 -9.80
C ILE A 228 24.73 -9.30 -10.44
N ILE A 229 25.10 -8.20 -9.80
CA ILE A 229 26.11 -7.27 -10.32
C ILE A 229 27.47 -7.94 -10.49
N LYS A 230 27.91 -8.77 -9.53
CA LYS A 230 29.14 -9.57 -9.66
C LYS A 230 29.05 -10.53 -10.85
N SER A 231 27.91 -11.20 -11.04
CA SER A 231 27.71 -12.10 -12.18
C SER A 231 27.85 -11.34 -13.50
N GLU A 232 27.17 -10.20 -13.65
CA GLU A 232 27.17 -9.40 -14.88
C GLU A 232 28.54 -8.78 -15.20
N LEU A 233 29.22 -8.20 -14.20
CA LEU A 233 30.58 -7.68 -14.37
C LEU A 233 31.55 -8.76 -14.85
N GLN A 234 31.44 -9.97 -14.30
CA GLN A 234 32.25 -11.09 -14.74
C GLN A 234 31.85 -11.57 -16.15
N LYS A 235 30.57 -11.45 -16.56
CA LYS A 235 30.15 -11.79 -17.93
C LYS A 235 30.82 -10.83 -18.91
N LEU A 236 30.85 -9.53 -18.61
CA LEU A 236 31.49 -8.52 -19.45
C LEU A 236 33.01 -8.74 -19.61
N ALA A 237 33.68 -9.33 -18.62
CA ALA A 237 35.11 -9.65 -18.66
C ALA A 237 35.43 -10.91 -19.50
N GLU A 238 34.44 -11.78 -19.73
CA GLU A 238 34.61 -13.04 -20.47
C GLU A 238 34.58 -12.82 -21.99
N LYS A 239 35.00 -13.85 -22.75
CA LYS A 239 34.96 -13.81 -24.22
C LYS A 239 33.53 -13.65 -24.73
N GLN A 240 33.24 -12.47 -25.26
CA GLN A 240 31.94 -12.10 -25.82
C GLN A 240 31.74 -12.68 -27.22
N ILE A 241 30.52 -13.14 -27.50
CA ILE A 241 30.01 -13.49 -28.82
C ILE A 241 28.67 -12.80 -29.03
N ASN A 242 28.30 -12.60 -30.30
CA ASN A 242 26.97 -12.10 -30.62
C ASN A 242 25.94 -13.23 -30.56
N VAL A 243 24.86 -12.99 -29.82
CA VAL A 243 23.77 -13.95 -29.57
C VAL A 243 22.45 -13.24 -29.85
N GLN A 244 21.62 -13.85 -30.68
CA GLN A 244 20.23 -13.45 -30.83
C GLN A 244 19.41 -14.18 -29.77
N LEU A 245 18.60 -13.44 -29.02
CA LEU A 245 17.74 -14.02 -27.99
C LEU A 245 16.35 -14.36 -28.56
N PRO A 246 15.72 -15.47 -28.12
CA PRO A 246 14.35 -15.81 -28.50
C PRO A 246 13.37 -14.72 -28.09
N VAL A 247 12.43 -14.37 -28.98
CA VAL A 247 11.35 -13.44 -28.66
C VAL A 247 10.23 -14.16 -27.91
N LYS A 248 9.78 -13.59 -26.79
CA LYS A 248 8.65 -14.10 -26.03
C LYS A 248 7.33 -13.69 -26.69
N VAL A 249 6.45 -14.67 -26.92
CA VAL A 249 5.14 -14.46 -27.57
C VAL A 249 4.03 -14.95 -26.66
N MET A 250 3.09 -14.08 -26.32
CA MET A 250 1.95 -14.41 -25.46
C MET A 250 0.67 -14.53 -26.27
N LEU A 251 0.00 -15.68 -26.18
CA LEU A 251 -1.33 -15.88 -26.76
C LEU A 251 -2.40 -15.63 -25.69
N LEU A 252 -3.18 -14.57 -25.88
CA LEU A 252 -4.20 -14.10 -24.94
C LEU A 252 -5.59 -14.24 -25.54
N GLY A 253 -6.59 -14.41 -24.70
CA GLY A 253 -7.99 -14.48 -25.11
C GLY A 253 -8.78 -15.58 -24.42
N ASN A 254 -10.11 -15.48 -24.54
CA ASN A 254 -11.05 -16.40 -23.89
C ASN A 254 -10.85 -17.86 -24.31
N HIS A 255 -11.48 -18.75 -23.56
CA HIS A 255 -11.59 -20.16 -23.93
C HIS A 255 -12.20 -20.34 -25.32
N ALA A 256 -11.73 -21.35 -26.07
CA ALA A 256 -12.19 -21.65 -27.44
C ALA A 256 -12.11 -20.51 -28.47
N SER A 257 -11.34 -19.45 -28.21
CA SER A 257 -11.10 -18.35 -29.15
C SER A 257 -10.29 -18.73 -30.39
N GLY A 258 -9.63 -19.89 -30.39
CA GLY A 258 -8.83 -20.39 -31.52
C GLY A 258 -7.31 -20.21 -31.36
N LYS A 259 -6.81 -19.91 -30.15
CA LYS A 259 -5.37 -19.71 -29.86
C LYS A 259 -4.48 -20.86 -30.35
N SER A 260 -4.76 -22.09 -29.94
CA SER A 260 -3.91 -23.24 -30.28
C SER A 260 -3.99 -23.58 -31.78
N THR A 261 -5.15 -23.38 -32.41
CA THR A 261 -5.32 -23.51 -33.87
C THR A 261 -4.51 -22.43 -34.61
N LEU A 262 -4.53 -21.19 -34.12
CA LEU A 262 -3.74 -20.09 -34.67
C LEU A 262 -2.24 -20.37 -34.56
N LEU A 263 -1.78 -20.82 -33.38
CA LEU A 263 -0.39 -21.19 -33.16
C LEU A 263 0.07 -22.26 -34.15
N THR A 264 -0.75 -23.29 -34.34
CA THR A 264 -0.49 -24.36 -35.32
C THR A 264 -0.36 -23.76 -36.73
N TYR A 265 -1.30 -22.90 -37.14
CA TYR A 265 -1.26 -22.24 -38.44
C TYR A 265 0.00 -21.37 -38.64
N ILE A 266 0.37 -20.54 -37.66
CA ILE A 266 1.58 -19.71 -37.74
C ILE A 266 2.84 -20.56 -37.93
N GLN A 267 2.90 -21.74 -37.31
CA GLN A 267 4.05 -22.64 -37.37
C GLN A 267 4.09 -23.56 -38.60
N THR A 268 2.95 -24.04 -39.10
CA THR A 268 2.89 -25.07 -40.15
C THR A 268 2.22 -24.61 -41.44
N GLN A 269 1.54 -23.47 -41.42
CA GLN A 269 0.65 -22.98 -42.49
C GLN A 269 -0.51 -23.94 -42.82
N GLN A 270 -0.81 -24.89 -41.93
CA GLN A 270 -1.92 -25.84 -42.11
C GLN A 270 -3.14 -25.39 -41.29
N ARG A 271 -4.32 -25.39 -41.92
CA ARG A 271 -5.62 -25.19 -41.26
C ARG A 271 -6.12 -26.51 -40.69
N SER A 272 -6.99 -26.43 -39.69
CA SER A 272 -7.64 -27.61 -39.11
C SER A 272 -9.14 -27.51 -39.32
N LYS A 273 -9.82 -28.66 -39.39
CA LYS A 273 -11.27 -28.70 -39.35
C LYS A 273 -11.73 -28.23 -37.98
N VAL A 274 -12.45 -27.12 -37.94
CA VAL A 274 -12.97 -26.56 -36.69
C VAL A 274 -14.37 -27.13 -36.49
N ASP A 275 -14.47 -28.20 -35.70
CA ASP A 275 -15.76 -28.78 -35.31
C ASP A 275 -16.42 -27.83 -34.29
N SER A 276 -17.61 -27.30 -34.61
CA SER A 276 -18.33 -26.37 -33.73
C SER A 276 -18.77 -27.03 -32.41
N ASP A 277 -18.86 -28.37 -32.40
CA ASP A 277 -19.47 -29.13 -31.30
C ASP A 277 -18.42 -29.86 -30.45
N LYS A 278 -17.14 -29.86 -30.85
CA LYS A 278 -16.02 -30.46 -30.10
C LYS A 278 -15.03 -29.40 -29.62
N ASN A 279 -15.28 -28.87 -28.43
CA ASN A 279 -14.32 -28.06 -27.68
C ASN A 279 -13.31 -28.96 -26.94
N ASN A 280 -12.37 -29.58 -27.66
CA ASN A 280 -11.20 -30.20 -27.01
C ASN A 280 -10.22 -29.08 -26.62
N SER A 281 -10.19 -28.74 -25.33
CA SER A 281 -9.42 -27.61 -24.80
C SER A 281 -8.01 -28.00 -24.36
N THR A 282 -7.04 -27.11 -24.57
CA THR A 282 -5.79 -27.08 -23.81
C THR A 282 -6.11 -26.57 -22.41
N HIS A 283 -5.91 -27.38 -21.36
CA HIS A 283 -6.47 -27.10 -20.03
C HIS A 283 -5.58 -26.26 -19.10
N VAL A 284 -4.33 -26.00 -19.47
CA VAL A 284 -3.30 -25.56 -18.53
C VAL A 284 -2.43 -24.45 -19.14
N LEU A 285 -1.20 -24.76 -19.52
CA LEU A 285 -0.24 -23.85 -20.12
C LEU A 285 0.57 -24.67 -21.12
N SER A 286 0.68 -24.21 -22.36
CA SER A 286 1.58 -24.80 -23.34
C SER A 286 2.68 -23.81 -23.67
N VAL A 287 3.93 -24.23 -23.45
CA VAL A 287 5.12 -23.51 -23.92
C VAL A 287 5.66 -24.23 -25.15
N VAL A 288 5.58 -23.57 -26.30
CA VAL A 288 5.97 -24.14 -27.59
C VAL A 288 7.08 -23.32 -28.20
N HIS A 289 8.14 -23.98 -28.65
CA HIS A 289 9.23 -23.31 -29.37
C HIS A 289 8.91 -23.19 -30.85
N SER A 290 9.32 -22.10 -31.48
CA SER A 290 9.21 -21.94 -32.92
C SER A 290 10.05 -22.98 -33.66
N LYS A 291 9.51 -23.50 -34.76
CA LYS A 291 10.26 -24.35 -35.71
C LYS A 291 11.36 -23.60 -36.47
N LYS A 292 11.30 -22.27 -36.48
CA LYS A 292 12.37 -21.41 -37.01
C LYS A 292 13.43 -21.20 -35.94
N GLU A 293 14.69 -21.33 -36.31
CA GLU A 293 15.83 -21.13 -35.42
C GLU A 293 16.55 -19.82 -35.76
N ILE A 294 17.25 -19.28 -34.76
CA ILE A 294 18.21 -18.18 -34.85
C ILE A 294 19.62 -18.73 -34.63
N ASN A 295 20.63 -17.85 -34.51
CA ASN A 295 22.00 -18.33 -34.30
C ASN A 295 22.12 -19.20 -33.04
N HIS A 296 23.11 -20.09 -33.04
CA HIS A 296 23.39 -21.03 -31.94
C HIS A 296 22.25 -22.03 -31.62
N ASN A 297 21.40 -22.38 -32.60
CA ASN A 297 20.29 -23.34 -32.47
C ASN A 297 19.29 -22.98 -31.36
N LEU A 298 19.07 -21.67 -31.15
CA LEU A 298 18.02 -21.17 -30.29
C LEU A 298 16.73 -20.97 -31.11
N PRO A 299 15.53 -21.12 -30.52
CA PRO A 299 14.30 -20.85 -31.24
C PRO A 299 14.15 -19.34 -31.50
N LYS A 300 13.62 -18.95 -32.67
CA LYS A 300 13.32 -17.55 -32.98
C LYS A 300 12.27 -16.96 -32.03
N ALA A 301 11.29 -17.76 -31.60
CA ALA A 301 10.25 -17.35 -30.68
C ALA A 301 9.85 -18.47 -29.69
N ILE A 302 9.44 -18.07 -28.49
CA ILE A 302 8.88 -18.94 -27.45
C ILE A 302 7.44 -18.52 -27.23
N PHE A 303 6.50 -19.42 -27.56
CA PHE A 303 5.06 -19.17 -27.46
C PHE A 303 4.53 -19.66 -26.11
N TYR A 304 3.79 -18.80 -25.43
CA TYR A 304 3.07 -19.09 -24.20
C TYR A 304 1.56 -19.08 -24.51
N ASP A 305 0.96 -20.26 -24.63
CA ASP A 305 -0.48 -20.46 -24.83
C ASP A 305 -1.14 -20.77 -23.48
N PHE A 306 -1.84 -19.76 -22.95
CA PHE A 306 -2.58 -19.90 -21.70
C PHE A 306 -3.91 -20.61 -21.99
N GLY A 307 -4.00 -21.88 -21.59
CA GLY A 307 -5.22 -22.68 -21.64
C GLY A 307 -6.24 -22.07 -20.69
N GLY A 308 -7.19 -21.32 -21.24
CA GLY A 308 -8.09 -20.49 -20.43
C GLY A 308 -8.81 -21.30 -19.36
N GLN A 309 -8.66 -20.87 -18.10
CA GLN A 309 -9.67 -20.84 -17.05
C GLN A 309 -9.04 -20.32 -15.74
N ASP A 310 -9.89 -19.83 -14.85
CA ASP A 310 -9.58 -19.03 -13.67
C ASP A 310 -8.78 -19.75 -12.54
N TYR A 311 -8.14 -20.89 -12.78
CA TYR A 311 -7.76 -21.82 -11.71
C TYR A 311 -6.28 -21.77 -11.27
N TYR A 312 -5.38 -21.11 -11.99
CA TYR A 312 -3.91 -21.24 -11.78
C TYR A 312 -3.14 -19.91 -11.79
N HIS A 313 -3.83 -18.81 -11.45
CA HIS A 313 -3.33 -17.44 -11.58
C HIS A 313 -2.04 -17.12 -10.85
N GLY A 314 -1.72 -17.84 -9.78
CA GLY A 314 -0.43 -17.71 -9.10
C GLY A 314 0.72 -17.96 -10.05
N ILE A 315 0.86 -19.21 -10.48
CA ILE A 315 1.99 -19.64 -11.32
C ILE A 315 1.98 -18.94 -12.69
N TYR A 316 0.81 -18.64 -13.25
CA TYR A 316 0.75 -17.95 -14.55
C TYR A 316 1.34 -16.55 -14.53
N ARG A 317 1.26 -15.89 -13.38
CA ARG A 317 1.78 -14.54 -13.22
C ARG A 317 3.29 -14.46 -13.44
N ALA A 318 4.05 -15.50 -13.11
CA ALA A 318 5.48 -15.56 -13.40
C ALA A 318 5.79 -15.43 -14.91
N PHE A 319 4.81 -15.64 -15.79
CA PHE A 319 4.95 -15.50 -17.24
C PHE A 319 4.41 -14.18 -17.80
N PHE A 320 3.70 -13.36 -17.03
CA PHE A 320 3.25 -12.03 -17.46
C PHE A 320 4.36 -11.00 -17.17
N THR A 321 5.38 -10.98 -18.03
CA THR A 321 6.55 -10.09 -17.93
C THR A 321 6.62 -9.18 -19.16
N GLN A 322 7.44 -8.13 -19.12
CA GLN A 322 7.73 -7.25 -20.26
C GLN A 322 8.55 -7.89 -21.40
N GLU A 323 8.74 -7.14 -22.49
CA GLU A 323 9.49 -7.49 -23.70
C GLU A 323 8.83 -8.60 -24.51
N THR A 324 7.51 -8.49 -24.67
CA THR A 324 6.67 -9.54 -25.27
C THR A 324 5.95 -9.09 -26.53
N VAL A 325 5.78 -10.01 -27.48
CA VAL A 325 4.84 -9.85 -28.61
C VAL A 325 3.51 -10.50 -28.24
N ASN A 326 2.44 -9.71 -28.20
CA ASN A 326 1.15 -10.12 -27.67
C ASN A 326 0.16 -10.40 -28.81
N LEU A 327 -0.42 -11.60 -28.83
CA LEU A 327 -1.48 -12.00 -29.76
C LEU A 327 -2.79 -12.11 -29.00
N LEU A 328 -3.69 -11.13 -29.16
CA LEU A 328 -5.02 -11.17 -28.54
C LEU A 328 -6.03 -11.77 -29.52
N VAL A 329 -6.43 -13.01 -29.25
CA VAL A 329 -7.34 -13.81 -30.08
C VAL A 329 -8.74 -13.78 -29.46
N TRP A 330 -9.74 -13.38 -30.23
CA TRP A 330 -11.10 -13.25 -29.71
C TRP A 330 -12.16 -13.50 -30.79
N HIS A 331 -13.40 -13.77 -30.38
CA HIS A 331 -14.56 -13.81 -31.27
C HIS A 331 -15.77 -13.14 -30.59
N PRO A 332 -16.72 -12.53 -31.34
CA PRO A 332 -17.74 -11.67 -30.74
C PRO A 332 -18.68 -12.37 -29.76
N LYS A 333 -18.98 -13.66 -29.94
CA LYS A 333 -19.84 -14.42 -29.01
C LYS A 333 -19.23 -14.63 -27.62
N SER A 334 -17.91 -14.51 -27.45
CA SER A 334 -17.27 -14.57 -26.13
C SER A 334 -16.81 -13.21 -25.61
N ASN A 335 -17.10 -12.12 -26.32
CA ASN A 335 -16.65 -10.78 -25.93
C ASN A 335 -17.56 -10.13 -24.86
N GLU A 336 -17.79 -10.83 -23.76
CA GLU A 336 -18.63 -10.39 -22.64
C GLU A 336 -18.04 -10.87 -21.31
N ASN A 337 -18.25 -10.12 -20.23
CA ASN A 337 -17.87 -10.56 -18.88
C ASN A 337 -18.98 -11.45 -18.33
N LYS A 338 -18.89 -12.76 -18.55
CA LYS A 338 -19.96 -13.69 -18.17
C LYS A 338 -19.41 -15.02 -17.70
N LEU A 339 -20.00 -15.54 -16.62
CA LEU A 339 -19.86 -16.94 -16.23
C LEU A 339 -20.75 -17.79 -17.14
N LEU A 340 -20.13 -18.63 -17.96
CA LEU A 340 -20.81 -19.62 -18.79
C LEU A 340 -21.15 -20.86 -17.95
N ASP A 341 -22.32 -21.44 -18.25
CA ASP A 341 -22.65 -22.77 -17.76
C ASP A 341 -21.66 -23.79 -18.33
N LYS A 342 -21.43 -24.81 -17.51
CA LYS A 342 -20.62 -26.02 -17.77
C LYS A 342 -20.25 -26.22 -19.26
N ASP A 343 -18.97 -26.04 -19.59
CA ASP A 343 -18.39 -26.37 -20.90
C ASP A 343 -18.60 -27.86 -21.25
N THR A 344 -18.14 -28.29 -22.43
CA THR A 344 -18.21 -29.70 -22.89
C THR A 344 -17.54 -30.69 -21.92
N ASN A 345 -16.68 -30.21 -21.03
CA ASN A 345 -16.01 -30.99 -19.97
C ASN A 345 -16.68 -30.81 -18.59
N LYS A 346 -17.84 -30.14 -18.52
CA LYS A 346 -18.65 -29.84 -17.33
C LYS A 346 -18.04 -28.80 -16.37
N PHE A 347 -17.34 -27.77 -16.87
CA PHE A 347 -16.72 -26.68 -16.08
C PHE A 347 -17.39 -25.32 -16.31
N ALA A 348 -17.67 -24.57 -15.24
CA ALA A 348 -18.10 -23.18 -15.39
C ALA A 348 -16.89 -22.33 -15.80
N THR A 349 -16.93 -21.75 -17.00
CA THR A 349 -15.84 -20.94 -17.56
C THR A 349 -16.24 -19.48 -17.60
N ARG A 350 -15.26 -18.57 -17.53
CA ARG A 350 -15.53 -17.14 -17.66
C ARG A 350 -15.06 -16.62 -19.00
N ASN A 351 -15.96 -15.92 -19.65
CA ASN A 351 -15.62 -15.03 -20.74
C ASN A 351 -15.30 -13.65 -20.16
N TYR A 352 -14.37 -12.97 -20.82
CA TYR A 352 -14.04 -11.59 -20.55
C TYR A 352 -14.12 -10.76 -21.83
N LYS A 353 -14.50 -9.50 -21.70
CA LYS A 353 -14.40 -8.51 -22.78
C LYS A 353 -12.94 -8.41 -23.25
N ARG A 354 -12.70 -8.16 -24.54
CA ARG A 354 -11.36 -7.93 -25.12
C ARG A 354 -10.55 -6.86 -24.35
N GLY A 355 -11.22 -5.81 -23.85
CA GLY A 355 -10.60 -4.76 -23.05
C GLY A 355 -10.06 -5.23 -21.69
N TYR A 356 -10.58 -6.32 -21.14
CA TYR A 356 -10.06 -6.94 -19.91
C TYR A 356 -8.66 -7.51 -20.14
N TRP A 357 -8.44 -8.23 -21.26
CA TRP A 357 -7.14 -8.82 -21.59
C TRP A 357 -6.06 -7.75 -21.83
N LEU A 358 -6.42 -6.65 -22.49
CA LEU A 358 -5.50 -5.50 -22.63
C LEU A 358 -5.23 -4.84 -21.29
N ALA A 359 -6.25 -4.67 -20.44
CA ALA A 359 -6.06 -4.15 -19.10
C ALA A 359 -5.17 -5.06 -18.22
N GLN A 360 -5.18 -6.38 -18.44
CA GLN A 360 -4.27 -7.32 -17.77
C GLN A 360 -2.80 -7.09 -18.17
N LEU A 361 -2.52 -6.88 -19.46
CA LEU A 361 -1.18 -6.54 -19.93
C LEU A 361 -0.71 -5.22 -19.32
N ARG A 362 -1.59 -4.22 -19.32
CA ARG A 362 -1.32 -2.92 -18.71
C ARG A 362 -1.06 -3.03 -17.21
N TYR A 363 -1.83 -3.86 -16.51
CA TYR A 363 -1.64 -4.12 -15.08
C TYR A 363 -0.26 -4.73 -14.79
N ALA A 364 0.18 -5.72 -15.55
CA ALA A 364 1.50 -6.33 -15.39
C ALA A 364 2.63 -5.28 -15.59
N PHE A 365 2.50 -4.45 -16.63
CA PHE A 365 3.46 -3.37 -16.91
C PHE A 365 3.48 -2.27 -15.84
N ASP A 366 2.32 -1.77 -15.42
CA ASP A 366 2.23 -0.71 -14.42
C ASP A 366 2.79 -1.20 -13.06
N LYS A 367 2.60 -2.49 -12.75
CA LYS A 367 3.13 -3.13 -11.54
C LYS A 367 4.66 -3.22 -11.54
N GLU A 368 5.28 -3.56 -12.67
CA GLU A 368 6.75 -3.66 -12.78
C GLU A 368 7.44 -2.28 -12.82
N ASN A 369 6.76 -1.23 -13.29
CA ASN A 369 7.34 0.11 -13.47
C ASN A 369 6.88 1.16 -12.43
N ARG A 370 6.30 0.73 -11.31
CA ARG A 370 5.64 1.61 -10.34
C ARG A 370 6.53 2.68 -9.69
N ASN A 371 7.82 2.39 -9.49
CA ASN A 371 8.76 3.29 -8.79
C ASN A 371 9.75 3.97 -9.74
N VAL A 372 9.58 3.83 -11.06
CA VAL A 372 10.45 4.53 -12.01
C VAL A 372 10.03 6.00 -12.02
N ALA A 373 10.97 6.89 -11.68
CA ALA A 373 10.74 8.34 -11.65
C ALA A 373 10.22 8.91 -12.99
N GLU A 374 10.59 8.27 -14.11
CA GLU A 374 10.08 8.58 -15.44
C GLU A 374 8.87 7.71 -15.82
N LYS A 375 7.81 8.36 -16.35
CA LYS A 375 6.63 7.64 -16.86
C LYS A 375 6.98 6.85 -18.12
N LYS A 376 7.30 5.56 -17.96
CA LYS A 376 7.44 4.64 -19.10
C LYS A 376 6.10 4.42 -19.79
N VAL A 377 6.16 4.30 -21.12
CA VAL A 377 5.01 3.97 -21.97
C VAL A 377 5.01 2.47 -22.22
N TYR A 378 3.82 1.86 -22.24
CA TYR A 378 3.68 0.47 -22.63
C TYR A 378 3.89 0.36 -24.16
N ASP A 379 4.98 -0.28 -24.57
CA ASP A 379 5.39 -0.33 -25.98
C ASP A 379 5.44 -1.76 -26.56
N ASP A 380 5.14 -2.77 -25.73
CA ASP A 380 5.06 -4.17 -26.18
C ASP A 380 4.02 -4.29 -27.33
N PRO A 381 4.40 -4.84 -28.49
CA PRO A 381 3.53 -4.89 -29.66
C PRO A 381 2.35 -5.85 -29.45
N VAL A 382 1.16 -5.42 -29.88
CA VAL A 382 -0.09 -6.18 -29.77
C VAL A 382 -0.72 -6.38 -31.16
N LEU A 383 -0.95 -7.63 -31.56
CA LEU A 383 -1.73 -7.98 -32.74
C LEU A 383 -3.13 -8.42 -32.30
N LEU A 384 -4.15 -7.74 -32.82
CA LEU A 384 -5.55 -8.02 -32.51
C LEU A 384 -6.14 -8.96 -33.56
N ILE A 385 -6.64 -10.12 -33.14
CA ILE A 385 -7.07 -11.19 -34.06
C ILE A 385 -8.51 -11.59 -33.76
N GLN A 386 -9.44 -11.14 -34.59
CA GLN A 386 -10.82 -11.60 -34.60
C GLN A 386 -10.91 -12.90 -35.39
N THR A 387 -11.25 -13.99 -34.73
CA THR A 387 -11.46 -15.31 -35.35
C THR A 387 -12.93 -15.52 -35.74
N ARG A 388 -13.21 -16.64 -36.41
CA ARG A 388 -14.56 -17.05 -36.85
C ARG A 388 -15.18 -16.14 -37.92
N ALA A 389 -14.37 -15.62 -38.84
CA ALA A 389 -14.87 -14.85 -40.00
C ALA A 389 -15.87 -15.64 -40.88
N ASP A 390 -15.87 -16.98 -40.76
CA ASP A 390 -16.85 -17.89 -41.36
C ASP A 390 -18.25 -17.78 -40.75
N GLU A 391 -18.36 -17.49 -39.45
CA GLU A 391 -19.64 -17.32 -38.76
C GLU A 391 -20.15 -15.88 -38.81
N GLN A 392 -19.24 -14.90 -38.87
CA GLN A 392 -19.59 -13.48 -38.79
C GLN A 392 -18.76 -12.67 -39.78
N GLN A 393 -19.40 -12.24 -40.88
CA GLN A 393 -18.69 -11.58 -41.99
C GLN A 393 -18.21 -10.16 -41.68
N ASN A 394 -18.79 -9.49 -40.68
CA ASN A 394 -18.45 -8.10 -40.33
C ASN A 394 -17.29 -8.05 -39.32
N LYS A 395 -16.22 -7.36 -39.70
CA LYS A 395 -15.12 -6.99 -38.79
C LYS A 395 -15.66 -6.00 -37.74
N GLN A 396 -15.40 -6.27 -36.47
CA GLN A 396 -15.70 -5.37 -35.37
C GLN A 396 -14.43 -4.62 -34.96
N ASN A 397 -14.20 -3.47 -35.62
CA ASN A 397 -13.01 -2.65 -35.39
C ASN A 397 -12.86 -2.24 -33.91
N TRP A 398 -11.61 -2.09 -33.49
CA TRP A 398 -11.30 -1.45 -32.22
C TRP A 398 -11.64 0.05 -32.30
N GLN A 399 -12.29 0.59 -31.27
CA GLN A 399 -12.67 2.00 -31.19
C GLN A 399 -12.23 2.68 -29.88
N GLU A 400 -11.54 1.96 -29.00
CA GLU A 400 -11.15 2.48 -27.68
C GLU A 400 -9.71 3.03 -27.72
N ALA A 401 -9.57 4.29 -28.11
CA ALA A 401 -8.30 5.01 -28.18
C ALA A 401 -7.61 5.28 -26.81
N PHE A 402 -8.23 4.87 -25.70
CA PHE A 402 -7.80 5.26 -24.34
C PHE A 402 -6.66 4.40 -23.76
N LEU A 403 -6.55 3.14 -24.19
CA LEU A 403 -5.48 2.26 -23.78
C LEU A 403 -4.30 2.47 -24.75
N GLN A 404 -3.32 3.27 -24.35
CA GLN A 404 -2.05 3.50 -25.07
C GLN A 404 -1.23 2.21 -25.21
N HIS A 405 -1.73 1.24 -25.98
CA HIS A 405 -1.01 0.04 -26.40
C HIS A 405 -0.47 0.25 -27.81
N ASN A 406 0.67 -0.38 -28.08
CA ASN A 406 1.24 -0.46 -29.41
C ASN A 406 0.48 -1.50 -30.25
N ILE A 407 -0.71 -1.14 -30.74
CA ILE A 407 -1.48 -2.00 -31.66
C ILE A 407 -0.78 -1.99 -33.01
N VAL A 408 -0.17 -3.13 -33.38
CA VAL A 408 0.54 -3.28 -34.66
C VAL A 408 -0.46 -3.33 -35.81
N ASP A 409 -1.47 -4.20 -35.72
CA ASP A 409 -2.54 -4.33 -36.72
C ASP A 409 -3.74 -5.14 -36.17
N GLU A 410 -4.85 -5.12 -36.91
CA GLU A 410 -6.10 -5.81 -36.64
C GLU A 410 -6.50 -6.77 -37.78
N PHE A 411 -6.59 -8.05 -37.46
CA PHE A 411 -6.90 -9.11 -38.39
C PHE A 411 -8.30 -9.67 -38.17
N HIS A 412 -8.98 -9.99 -39.26
CA HIS A 412 -10.25 -10.71 -39.26
C HIS A 412 -10.13 -11.95 -40.13
N ILE A 413 -10.10 -13.12 -39.49
CA ILE A 413 -9.73 -14.38 -40.12
C ILE A 413 -10.65 -15.54 -39.69
N SER A 414 -10.67 -16.58 -40.50
CA SER A 414 -11.16 -17.91 -40.14
C SER A 414 -10.03 -18.93 -40.30
N LEU A 415 -9.88 -19.78 -39.29
CA LEU A 415 -8.93 -20.89 -39.28
C LEU A 415 -9.58 -22.21 -39.71
N ASN A 416 -10.88 -22.18 -40.04
CA ASN A 416 -11.63 -23.34 -40.48
C ASN A 416 -11.20 -23.74 -41.89
N ILE A 417 -10.77 -25.00 -42.06
CA ILE A 417 -10.36 -25.51 -43.36
C ILE A 417 -11.51 -25.56 -44.37
N ASP A 418 -12.75 -25.74 -43.89
CA ASP A 418 -13.94 -25.81 -44.74
C ASP A 418 -14.38 -24.42 -45.25
N TYR A 419 -13.74 -23.33 -44.79
CA TYR A 419 -14.03 -21.98 -45.22
C TYR A 419 -13.09 -21.52 -46.34
N GLU A 420 -13.48 -21.81 -47.58
CA GLU A 420 -12.75 -21.41 -48.79
C GLU A 420 -13.11 -19.97 -49.19
N ASN A 421 -12.23 -19.01 -48.87
CA ASN A 421 -12.43 -17.60 -49.20
C ASN A 421 -11.09 -16.91 -49.50
N VAL A 422 -10.94 -16.38 -50.72
CA VAL A 422 -9.71 -15.71 -51.18
C VAL A 422 -9.30 -14.53 -50.29
N LYS A 423 -10.27 -13.78 -49.75
CA LYS A 423 -9.99 -12.66 -48.83
C LYS A 423 -9.45 -13.18 -47.49
N ASN A 424 -9.95 -14.31 -47.02
CA ASN A 424 -9.45 -14.96 -45.80
C ASN A 424 -8.03 -15.50 -46.00
N ASP A 425 -7.76 -16.12 -47.15
CA ASP A 425 -6.43 -16.61 -47.49
C ASP A 425 -5.41 -15.48 -47.54
N ALA A 426 -5.76 -14.36 -48.18
CA ALA A 426 -4.94 -13.16 -48.20
C ALA A 426 -4.72 -12.58 -46.78
N ALA A 427 -5.78 -12.52 -45.96
CA ALA A 427 -5.69 -12.02 -44.58
C ALA A 427 -4.80 -12.91 -43.68
N LEU A 428 -4.83 -14.23 -43.86
CA LEU A 428 -4.00 -15.18 -43.12
C LEU A 428 -2.52 -15.11 -43.53
N HIS A 429 -2.24 -14.93 -44.83
CA HIS A 429 -0.87 -14.67 -45.30
C HIS A 429 -0.34 -13.33 -44.77
N TYR A 430 -1.17 -12.28 -44.81
CA TYR A 430 -0.82 -10.97 -44.27
C TYR A 430 -0.53 -11.05 -42.77
N LEU A 431 -1.40 -11.70 -41.98
CA LEU A 431 -1.18 -11.96 -40.55
C LEU A 431 0.16 -12.66 -40.29
N THR A 432 0.46 -13.72 -41.04
CA THR A 432 1.70 -14.48 -40.89
C THR A 432 2.92 -13.59 -41.21
N ALA A 433 2.85 -12.78 -42.26
CA ALA A 433 3.93 -11.89 -42.65
C ALA A 433 4.17 -10.81 -41.58
N THR A 434 3.12 -10.10 -41.17
CA THR A 434 3.19 -9.06 -40.12
C THR A 434 3.68 -9.63 -38.80
N PHE A 435 3.24 -10.83 -38.42
CA PHE A 435 3.73 -11.50 -37.22
C PHE A 435 5.24 -11.75 -37.28
N TRP A 436 5.74 -12.37 -38.35
CA TRP A 436 7.18 -12.67 -38.44
C TRP A 436 8.05 -11.41 -38.61
N GLU A 437 7.54 -10.37 -39.27
CA GLU A 437 8.20 -9.06 -39.32
C GLU A 437 8.28 -8.42 -37.92
N THR A 438 7.21 -8.51 -37.14
CA THR A 438 7.19 -8.01 -35.75
C THR A 438 8.19 -8.77 -34.88
N ILE A 439 8.28 -10.10 -35.02
CA ILE A 439 9.29 -10.91 -34.33
C ILE A 439 10.70 -10.47 -34.72
N GLU A 440 10.95 -10.20 -36.00
CA GLU A 440 12.26 -9.77 -36.48
C GLU A 440 12.67 -8.40 -35.92
N LYS A 441 11.75 -7.42 -35.90
CA LYS A 441 11.97 -6.11 -35.27
C LYS A 441 12.25 -6.19 -33.78
N ASN A 442 11.70 -7.20 -33.10
CA ASN A 442 11.86 -7.40 -31.65
C ASN A 442 12.97 -8.40 -31.29
N THR A 443 13.65 -9.00 -32.27
CA THR A 443 14.77 -9.91 -32.02
C THR A 443 15.98 -9.09 -31.60
N LYS A 444 16.40 -9.21 -30.34
CA LYS A 444 17.55 -8.48 -29.79
C LYS A 444 18.84 -9.27 -30.02
N GLU A 445 19.84 -8.62 -30.59
CA GLU A 445 21.22 -9.11 -30.66
C GLU A 445 22.02 -8.53 -29.49
N ARG A 446 22.76 -9.40 -28.79
CA ARG A 446 23.54 -9.04 -27.60
C ARG A 446 24.91 -9.66 -27.60
N LYS A 447 25.82 -8.98 -26.91
CA LYS A 447 27.11 -9.55 -26.53
C LYS A 447 26.90 -10.34 -25.25
N GLU A 448 27.11 -11.64 -25.35
CA GLU A 448 27.01 -12.56 -24.22
C GLU A 448 28.27 -13.45 -24.18
N PRO A 449 28.62 -14.04 -23.02
CA PRO A 449 29.71 -15.00 -22.95
C PRO A 449 29.49 -16.21 -23.86
N ALA A 450 30.59 -16.75 -24.41
CA ALA A 450 30.56 -17.90 -25.32
C ALA A 450 29.80 -19.14 -24.81
N TRP A 451 29.72 -19.33 -23.49
CA TRP A 451 29.00 -20.46 -22.88
C TRP A 451 27.48 -20.25 -22.76
N TYR A 452 27.01 -19.00 -22.81
CA TYR A 452 25.64 -18.64 -22.47
C TYR A 452 24.58 -19.24 -23.42
N PRO A 453 24.76 -19.25 -24.76
CA PRO A 453 23.79 -19.86 -25.67
C PRO A 453 23.59 -21.36 -25.44
N GLU A 454 24.68 -22.09 -25.17
CA GLU A 454 24.59 -23.53 -24.85
C GLU A 454 23.83 -23.78 -23.56
N PHE A 455 24.02 -22.91 -22.55
CA PHE A 455 23.29 -22.97 -21.30
C PHE A 455 21.80 -22.68 -21.47
N LEU A 456 21.45 -21.64 -22.25
CA LEU A 456 20.06 -21.36 -22.61
C LEU A 456 19.43 -22.52 -23.39
N HIS A 457 20.15 -23.08 -24.36
CA HIS A 457 19.67 -24.24 -25.13
C HIS A 457 19.36 -25.42 -24.21
N TYR A 458 20.23 -25.70 -23.22
CA TYR A 458 20.00 -26.73 -22.20
C TYR A 458 18.72 -26.49 -21.38
N ILE A 459 18.49 -25.25 -20.93
CA ILE A 459 17.30 -24.88 -20.15
C ILE A 459 16.04 -25.10 -20.98
N LEU A 460 16.01 -24.51 -22.18
CA LEU A 460 14.84 -24.53 -23.05
C LEU A 460 14.45 -25.96 -23.46
N HIS A 461 15.42 -26.81 -23.81
CA HIS A 461 15.12 -28.16 -24.32
C HIS A 461 14.86 -29.20 -23.22
N LYS A 462 14.86 -28.81 -21.95
CA LYS A 462 14.57 -29.73 -20.86
C LYS A 462 13.08 -30.11 -20.87
N LYS A 463 12.79 -31.41 -20.90
CA LYS A 463 11.40 -31.94 -20.90
C LYS A 463 10.89 -32.40 -19.53
N ASN A 464 11.68 -32.26 -18.47
CA ASN A 464 11.34 -32.81 -17.15
C ASN A 464 10.38 -31.89 -16.39
N SER A 465 9.29 -32.45 -15.86
CA SER A 465 8.32 -31.74 -15.01
C SER A 465 8.77 -31.61 -13.55
N LYS A 466 9.75 -32.39 -13.09
CA LYS A 466 10.28 -32.35 -11.72
C LYS A 466 11.33 -31.25 -11.55
N ALA A 467 11.44 -30.75 -10.31
CA ALA A 467 12.50 -29.84 -9.90
C ALA A 467 13.89 -30.44 -10.13
N ILE A 468 14.84 -29.62 -10.58
CA ILE A 468 16.22 -30.02 -10.86
C ILE A 468 17.14 -29.31 -9.88
N SER A 469 17.99 -30.06 -9.20
CA SER A 469 18.94 -29.49 -8.25
C SER A 469 19.99 -28.61 -8.94
N LEU A 470 20.39 -27.53 -8.27
CA LEU A 470 21.47 -26.65 -8.72
C LEU A 470 22.79 -27.42 -8.91
N LYS A 471 23.03 -28.48 -8.14
CA LYS A 471 24.16 -29.41 -8.31
C LYS A 471 24.18 -30.10 -9.68
N THR A 472 23.02 -30.26 -10.31
CA THR A 472 22.89 -30.82 -11.66
C THR A 472 23.00 -29.74 -12.71
N ILE A 473 22.35 -28.60 -12.50
CA ILE A 473 22.33 -27.47 -13.45
C ILE A 473 23.73 -26.89 -13.64
N ILE A 474 24.51 -26.76 -12.56
CA ILE A 474 25.87 -26.18 -12.60
C ILE A 474 26.84 -26.93 -13.52
N LYS A 475 26.57 -28.21 -13.84
CA LYS A 475 27.37 -29.00 -14.78
C LYS A 475 27.28 -28.49 -16.22
N TYR A 476 26.17 -27.81 -16.55
CA TYR A 476 25.92 -27.21 -17.86
C TYR A 476 26.24 -25.70 -17.86
N TYR A 477 26.49 -25.13 -16.69
CA TYR A 477 26.95 -23.76 -16.52
C TYR A 477 28.47 -23.69 -16.72
N LYS A 478 28.91 -23.64 -17.99
CA LYS A 478 30.33 -23.74 -18.40
C LYS A 478 31.16 -22.47 -18.16
N ARG A 479 30.78 -21.65 -17.18
CA ARG A 479 31.57 -20.51 -16.73
C ARG A 479 32.91 -20.97 -16.14
N GLU A 480 34.01 -20.35 -16.54
CA GLU A 480 35.35 -20.71 -16.06
C GLU A 480 35.62 -20.16 -14.65
N VAL A 481 36.45 -20.87 -13.89
CA VAL A 481 36.92 -20.47 -12.56
C VAL A 481 38.31 -19.91 -12.73
N THR A 482 38.56 -18.71 -12.21
CA THR A 482 39.81 -17.95 -12.39
C THR A 482 40.37 -17.51 -11.03
N ASP A 483 41.58 -16.94 -10.98
CA ASP A 483 42.27 -16.56 -9.73
C ASP A 483 41.54 -15.48 -8.89
N GLY A 484 40.47 -14.87 -9.41
CA GLY A 484 39.55 -13.98 -8.68
C GLY A 484 38.08 -14.40 -8.68
N PHE A 485 37.75 -15.59 -9.19
CA PHE A 485 36.38 -16.10 -9.29
C PHE A 485 36.32 -17.56 -8.85
N SER A 486 35.91 -17.78 -7.60
CA SER A 486 35.94 -19.09 -6.95
C SER A 486 34.78 -20.01 -7.37
N GLN A 487 34.83 -21.27 -6.94
CA GLN A 487 33.71 -22.20 -7.10
C GLN A 487 32.45 -21.76 -6.33
N GLN A 488 32.61 -20.98 -5.26
CA GLN A 488 31.47 -20.43 -4.54
C GLN A 488 30.85 -19.27 -5.32
N ASP A 489 31.67 -18.40 -5.91
CA ASP A 489 31.20 -17.31 -6.77
C ASP A 489 30.47 -17.86 -8.00
N LYS A 490 30.97 -18.97 -8.57
CA LYS A 490 30.28 -19.68 -9.64
C LYS A 490 28.87 -20.14 -9.25
N LYS A 491 28.67 -20.62 -8.01
CA LYS A 491 27.35 -21.01 -7.51
C LYS A 491 26.45 -19.80 -7.29
N ASN A 492 26.97 -18.73 -6.71
CA ASN A 492 26.22 -17.50 -6.49
C ASN A 492 25.77 -16.87 -7.82
N ALA A 493 26.70 -16.79 -8.79
CA ALA A 493 26.39 -16.36 -10.14
C ALA A 493 25.32 -17.22 -10.82
N LEU A 494 25.37 -18.55 -10.67
CA LEU A 494 24.30 -19.42 -11.18
C LEU A 494 22.94 -19.08 -10.55
N ARG A 495 22.88 -18.82 -9.24
CA ARG A 495 21.63 -18.42 -8.57
C ARG A 495 21.11 -17.08 -9.11
N ALA A 496 21.99 -16.10 -9.26
CA ALA A 496 21.68 -14.79 -9.82
C ALA A 496 21.13 -14.91 -11.26
N ASP A 497 21.82 -15.66 -12.12
CA ASP A 497 21.42 -15.86 -13.51
C ASP A 497 20.09 -16.64 -13.62
N LEU A 498 19.89 -17.69 -12.82
CA LEU A 498 18.61 -18.41 -12.77
C LEU A 498 17.47 -17.50 -12.27
N HIS A 499 17.75 -16.60 -11.32
CA HIS A 499 16.78 -15.65 -10.83
C HIS A 499 16.41 -14.62 -11.91
N GLN A 500 17.38 -14.10 -12.66
CA GLN A 500 17.09 -13.24 -13.83
C GLN A 500 16.25 -13.97 -14.89
N LEU A 501 16.50 -15.26 -15.14
CA LEU A 501 15.68 -16.07 -16.05
C LEU A 501 14.26 -16.31 -15.50
N TYR A 502 14.10 -16.45 -14.19
CA TYR A 502 12.79 -16.52 -13.53
C TYR A 502 12.02 -15.21 -13.67
N LEU A 503 12.66 -14.07 -13.40
CA LEU A 503 12.05 -12.74 -13.54
C LEU A 503 11.65 -12.43 -14.99
N LYS A 504 12.30 -13.05 -15.99
CA LYS A 504 11.94 -12.99 -17.42
C LYS A 504 10.88 -14.03 -17.82
N GLY A 505 10.41 -14.86 -16.88
CA GLY A 505 9.40 -15.90 -17.10
C GLY A 505 9.88 -17.07 -17.97
N MET A 506 11.17 -17.39 -17.97
CA MET A 506 11.72 -18.52 -18.74
C MET A 506 11.67 -19.84 -17.98
N LEU A 507 11.75 -19.78 -16.64
CA LEU A 507 11.76 -20.94 -15.74
C LEU A 507 11.13 -20.56 -14.40
N LEU A 508 10.94 -21.52 -13.48
CA LEU A 508 10.58 -21.22 -12.08
C LEU A 508 11.78 -21.41 -11.15
N TYR A 509 12.13 -20.37 -10.40
CA TYR A 509 13.21 -20.39 -9.42
C TYR A 509 12.95 -19.39 -8.29
N TYR A 510 13.04 -19.85 -7.03
CA TYR A 510 12.75 -19.04 -5.85
C TYR A 510 14.01 -18.95 -4.99
N ASN A 511 14.88 -17.99 -5.31
CA ASN A 511 16.17 -17.76 -4.65
C ASN A 511 16.06 -17.45 -3.15
N LYS A 512 14.98 -16.77 -2.73
CA LYS A 512 14.76 -16.34 -1.34
C LYS A 512 14.10 -17.40 -0.45
N ASP A 513 13.51 -18.44 -1.04
CA ASP A 513 12.86 -19.49 -0.25
C ASP A 513 13.89 -20.55 0.15
N GLU A 514 14.20 -20.66 1.44
CA GLU A 514 15.20 -21.59 1.96
C GLU A 514 14.97 -23.05 1.55
N LYS A 515 13.71 -23.45 1.33
CA LYS A 515 13.36 -24.83 0.93
C LYS A 515 13.44 -25.05 -0.57
N LEU A 516 13.42 -23.98 -1.38
CA LEU A 516 13.39 -24.04 -2.85
C LEU A 516 14.64 -23.48 -3.52
N ASN A 517 15.48 -22.71 -2.82
CA ASN A 517 16.63 -22.01 -3.40
C ASN A 517 17.74 -22.93 -3.96
N ASP A 518 17.62 -24.25 -3.72
CA ASP A 518 18.52 -25.31 -4.17
C ASP A 518 18.03 -26.05 -5.43
N VAL A 519 16.83 -25.72 -5.94
CA VAL A 519 16.22 -26.33 -7.12
C VAL A 519 15.60 -25.30 -8.07
N ALA A 520 15.50 -25.66 -9.36
CA ALA A 520 14.75 -24.90 -10.35
C ALA A 520 13.88 -25.84 -11.21
N TRP A 521 12.75 -25.33 -11.71
CA TRP A 521 11.92 -26.02 -12.68
C TRP A 521 12.16 -25.41 -14.06
N LEU A 522 12.98 -26.11 -14.86
CA LEU A 522 13.41 -25.65 -16.18
C LEU A 522 12.32 -25.77 -17.26
N ASN A 523 11.27 -26.58 -17.02
CA ASN A 523 10.11 -26.68 -17.90
C ASN A 523 8.83 -26.38 -17.12
N PRO A 524 8.47 -25.09 -16.99
CA PRO A 524 7.30 -24.72 -16.21
C PRO A 524 6.00 -25.28 -16.78
N ALA A 525 5.85 -25.37 -18.10
CA ALA A 525 4.64 -25.92 -18.72
C ALA A 525 4.38 -27.37 -18.26
N ALA A 526 5.38 -28.24 -18.36
CA ALA A 526 5.29 -29.62 -17.92
C ALA A 526 5.09 -29.74 -16.40
N THR A 527 5.66 -28.81 -15.62
CA THR A 527 5.45 -28.74 -14.16
C THR A 527 4.00 -28.39 -13.84
N VAL A 528 3.44 -27.36 -14.46
CA VAL A 528 2.04 -26.97 -14.23
C VAL A 528 1.11 -28.08 -14.69
N GLU A 529 1.31 -28.65 -15.88
CA GLU A 529 0.51 -29.79 -16.37
C GLU A 529 0.51 -30.95 -15.36
N LYS A 530 1.66 -31.31 -14.82
CA LYS A 530 1.76 -32.33 -13.78
C LYS A 530 1.02 -31.93 -12.49
N ILE A 531 1.15 -30.68 -12.04
CA ILE A 531 0.44 -30.18 -10.84
C ILE A 531 -1.08 -30.39 -11.02
N HIS A 532 -1.63 -30.10 -12.21
CA HIS A 532 -3.04 -30.35 -12.49
C HIS A 532 -3.40 -31.83 -12.47
N GLU A 533 -2.62 -32.68 -13.13
CA GLU A 533 -2.90 -34.11 -13.22
C GLU A 533 -2.85 -34.82 -11.86
N THR A 534 -1.89 -34.41 -11.02
CA THR A 534 -1.59 -35.13 -9.77
C THR A 534 -2.20 -34.49 -8.54
N ILE A 535 -2.06 -33.17 -8.38
CA ILE A 535 -2.38 -32.44 -7.15
C ILE A 535 -3.73 -31.78 -7.28
N LEU A 536 -3.87 -30.90 -8.26
CA LEU A 536 -5.08 -30.11 -8.50
C LEU A 536 -6.10 -30.88 -9.36
N ASN A 537 -6.07 -32.20 -9.28
CA ASN A 537 -6.97 -33.08 -10.01
C ASN A 537 -8.39 -32.90 -9.49
N LYS A 538 -9.29 -32.43 -10.36
CA LYS A 538 -10.66 -32.11 -9.98
C LYS A 538 -11.46 -33.32 -9.52
N GLU A 539 -11.21 -34.52 -10.06
CA GLU A 539 -11.93 -35.72 -9.59
C GLU A 539 -11.61 -36.05 -8.15
N LYS A 540 -10.37 -35.76 -7.71
CA LYS A 540 -9.95 -35.93 -6.32
C LYS A 540 -10.41 -34.77 -5.43
N ILE A 541 -10.27 -33.52 -5.88
CA ILE A 541 -10.51 -32.33 -5.02
C ILE A 541 -11.99 -31.96 -4.91
N LYS A 542 -12.81 -32.28 -5.91
CA LYS A 542 -14.21 -31.82 -5.96
C LYS A 542 -15.02 -32.27 -4.74
N ASP A 543 -14.75 -33.47 -4.22
CA ASP A 543 -15.45 -34.01 -3.05
C ASP A 543 -15.11 -33.21 -1.78
N TYR A 544 -13.88 -32.67 -1.70
CA TYR A 544 -13.42 -31.82 -0.61
C TYR A 544 -13.84 -30.35 -0.76
N LYS A 545 -14.45 -29.96 -1.89
CA LYS A 545 -14.87 -28.57 -2.17
C LYS A 545 -13.76 -27.52 -1.92
N GLY A 546 -12.50 -27.90 -2.15
CA GLY A 546 -11.34 -27.02 -1.95
C GLY A 546 -10.87 -26.84 -0.50
N ILE A 547 -11.41 -27.58 0.48
CA ILE A 547 -10.99 -27.56 1.88
C ILE A 547 -10.56 -28.97 2.29
N LEU A 548 -9.30 -29.16 2.70
CA LEU A 548 -8.74 -30.45 3.07
C LEU A 548 -8.17 -30.42 4.49
N THR A 549 -8.39 -31.47 5.25
CA THR A 549 -7.66 -31.70 6.51
C THR A 549 -6.19 -32.05 6.24
N PRO A 550 -5.27 -31.89 7.22
CA PRO A 550 -3.87 -32.25 7.03
C PRO A 550 -3.66 -33.70 6.58
N LYS A 551 -4.47 -34.63 7.10
CA LYS A 551 -4.42 -36.05 6.72
C LYS A 551 -4.84 -36.26 5.27
N GLU A 552 -5.95 -35.66 4.84
CA GLU A 552 -6.41 -35.77 3.44
C GLU A 552 -5.42 -35.13 2.47
N PHE A 553 -4.74 -34.06 2.89
CA PHE A 553 -3.69 -33.44 2.11
C PHE A 553 -2.44 -34.33 1.99
N GLU A 554 -2.02 -34.99 3.07
CA GLU A 554 -0.94 -35.98 3.07
C GLU A 554 -1.25 -37.17 2.14
N ASP A 555 -2.50 -37.65 2.13
CA ASP A 555 -2.96 -38.75 1.28
C ASP A 555 -2.85 -38.44 -0.23
N LEU A 556 -2.78 -37.16 -0.63
CA LEU A 556 -2.53 -36.76 -2.02
C LEU A 556 -1.08 -37.01 -2.47
N GLY A 557 -0.14 -37.27 -1.54
CA GLY A 557 1.25 -37.63 -1.85
C GLY A 557 2.03 -36.50 -2.53
N ILE A 558 1.80 -35.26 -2.09
CA ILE A 558 2.37 -34.06 -2.71
C ILE A 558 3.85 -33.93 -2.36
N ASP A 559 4.68 -33.63 -3.37
CA ASP A 559 6.09 -33.31 -3.14
C ASP A 559 6.19 -32.01 -2.29
N PRO A 560 6.89 -32.00 -1.15
CA PRO A 560 7.00 -30.83 -0.28
C PRO A 560 7.52 -29.57 -0.98
N LYS A 561 8.34 -29.72 -2.04
CA LYS A 561 8.82 -28.59 -2.85
C LYS A 561 7.70 -28.01 -3.72
N ILE A 562 6.79 -28.85 -4.21
CA ILE A 562 5.62 -28.38 -4.96
C ILE A 562 4.61 -27.74 -4.02
N GLU A 563 4.37 -28.32 -2.83
CA GLU A 563 3.54 -27.69 -1.79
C GLU A 563 4.02 -26.27 -1.50
N ARG A 564 5.33 -26.12 -1.22
CA ARG A 564 5.92 -24.82 -0.93
C ARG A 564 5.81 -23.83 -2.11
N LEU A 565 6.00 -24.32 -3.34
CA LEU A 565 5.78 -23.53 -4.56
C LEU A 565 4.33 -23.02 -4.65
N LEU A 566 3.35 -23.89 -4.41
CA LEU A 566 1.92 -23.52 -4.48
C LEU A 566 1.54 -22.50 -3.40
N ILE A 567 2.17 -22.57 -2.21
CA ILE A 567 2.00 -21.57 -1.15
C ILE A 567 2.59 -20.23 -1.58
N ASN A 568 3.82 -20.21 -2.10
CA ASN A 568 4.49 -18.98 -2.54
C ASN A 568 3.71 -18.27 -3.65
N GLU A 569 3.06 -19.05 -4.52
CA GLU A 569 2.21 -18.58 -5.62
C GLU A 569 0.73 -18.36 -5.23
N LYS A 570 0.37 -18.47 -3.94
CA LYS A 570 -1.00 -18.25 -3.43
C LYS A 570 -2.06 -19.10 -4.13
N VAL A 571 -1.67 -20.31 -4.56
CA VAL A 571 -2.57 -21.35 -5.10
C VAL A 571 -3.10 -22.23 -3.98
N LEU A 572 -2.28 -22.43 -2.93
CA LEU A 572 -2.58 -23.18 -1.72
C LEU A 572 -2.37 -22.28 -0.50
N PHE A 573 -3.26 -22.36 0.47
CA PHE A 573 -3.15 -21.66 1.74
C PHE A 573 -3.37 -22.63 2.90
N PHE A 574 -2.56 -22.52 3.95
CA PHE A 574 -2.78 -23.29 5.18
C PHE A 574 -3.41 -22.39 6.24
N ASP A 575 -4.68 -22.63 6.53
CA ASP A 575 -5.42 -21.95 7.58
C ASP A 575 -5.09 -22.56 8.93
N LYS A 576 -4.19 -21.89 9.66
CA LYS A 576 -3.80 -22.31 11.02
C LYS A 576 -4.95 -22.27 12.03
N GLY A 577 -5.94 -21.40 11.83
CA GLY A 577 -7.06 -21.22 12.77
C GLY A 577 -8.04 -22.39 12.73
N ASN A 578 -8.37 -22.85 11.53
CA ASN A 578 -9.22 -24.03 11.32
C ASN A 578 -8.41 -25.34 11.20
N ASN A 579 -7.09 -25.25 11.07
CA ASN A 579 -6.16 -26.37 10.83
C ASN A 579 -6.49 -27.13 9.53
N GLU A 580 -6.64 -26.39 8.43
CA GLU A 580 -7.08 -26.91 7.13
C GLU A 580 -6.26 -26.31 5.98
N TYR A 581 -6.09 -27.08 4.90
CA TYR A 581 -5.56 -26.60 3.63
C TYR A 581 -6.70 -26.11 2.74
N ILE A 582 -6.54 -24.90 2.22
CA ILE A 582 -7.52 -24.21 1.38
C ILE A 582 -6.93 -24.06 -0.01
N ILE A 583 -7.71 -24.46 -1.01
CA ILE A 583 -7.41 -24.28 -2.42
C ILE A 583 -8.48 -23.33 -2.98
N PRO A 584 -8.25 -21.99 -2.94
CA PRO A 584 -9.28 -20.98 -3.20
C PRO A 584 -10.08 -21.18 -4.49
N ASN A 585 -9.42 -21.60 -5.56
CA ASN A 585 -10.04 -21.76 -6.88
C ASN A 585 -11.00 -22.95 -6.98
N TYR A 586 -10.93 -23.89 -6.03
CA TYR A 586 -11.79 -25.07 -5.95
C TYR A 586 -12.89 -24.93 -4.88
N LEU A 587 -12.94 -23.80 -4.18
CA LEU A 587 -14.05 -23.46 -3.31
C LEU A 587 -15.37 -23.36 -4.10
N PRO A 588 -16.51 -23.69 -3.47
CA PRO A 588 -17.80 -23.55 -4.10
C PRO A 588 -18.13 -22.06 -4.35
N LEU A 589 -18.98 -21.80 -5.35
CA LEU A 589 -19.64 -20.50 -5.45
C LEU A 589 -20.72 -20.40 -4.39
N THR A 590 -21.04 -19.19 -3.93
CA THR A 590 -22.14 -19.01 -2.97
C THR A 590 -23.50 -19.48 -3.50
N SER A 591 -23.72 -19.43 -4.82
CA SER A 591 -24.94 -19.97 -5.45
C SER A 591 -25.10 -21.50 -5.30
N GLU A 592 -24.05 -22.20 -4.85
CA GLU A 592 -24.03 -23.66 -4.67
C GLU A 592 -24.09 -24.07 -3.17
N ASP A 593 -24.05 -23.12 -2.23
CA ASP A 593 -24.06 -23.34 -0.77
C ASP A 593 -25.12 -22.48 -0.05
N ASP A 594 -26.40 -22.75 -0.34
CA ASP A 594 -27.53 -21.91 0.08
C ASP A 594 -27.75 -21.83 1.61
N LYS A 595 -27.47 -22.89 2.39
CA LYS A 595 -27.87 -22.92 3.81
C LYS A 595 -26.97 -22.04 4.70
N THR A 596 -25.66 -22.19 4.58
CA THR A 596 -24.67 -21.43 5.36
C THR A 596 -24.67 -19.96 4.95
N PHE A 597 -24.78 -19.71 3.64
CA PHE A 597 -24.84 -18.37 3.07
C PHE A 597 -26.06 -17.58 3.57
N ASN A 598 -27.25 -18.19 3.52
CA ASN A 598 -28.47 -17.50 3.94
C ASN A 598 -28.46 -17.16 5.44
N LEU A 599 -27.86 -18.00 6.29
CA LEU A 599 -27.72 -17.71 7.73
C LEU A 599 -26.79 -16.52 8.00
N LEU A 600 -25.68 -16.41 7.27
CA LEU A 600 -24.70 -15.34 7.46
C LEU A 600 -25.16 -13.98 6.90
N LYS A 601 -26.03 -14.01 5.89
CA LYS A 601 -26.59 -12.81 5.24
C LYS A 601 -27.56 -12.02 6.12
N PHE A 602 -28.29 -12.65 7.03
CA PHE A 602 -29.31 -11.98 7.87
C PHE A 602 -28.80 -10.73 8.60
N ASP A 603 -27.51 -10.70 8.90
CA ASP A 603 -26.89 -9.65 9.70
C ASP A 603 -26.42 -8.42 8.87
N PHE A 604 -26.46 -8.51 7.53
CA PHE A 604 -25.93 -7.53 6.58
C PHE A 604 -26.99 -7.09 5.55
N SER A 605 -27.52 -5.88 5.69
CA SER A 605 -28.56 -5.35 4.80
C SER A 605 -28.01 -4.51 3.63
N THR A 606 -26.94 -3.74 3.86
CA THR A 606 -26.35 -2.82 2.87
C THR A 606 -24.81 -2.86 2.97
N PRO A 607 -24.10 -2.75 1.83
CA PRO A 607 -22.64 -2.68 1.84
C PRO A 607 -22.19 -1.36 2.46
N THR A 608 -21.12 -1.42 3.25
CA THR A 608 -20.45 -0.24 3.80
C THR A 608 -19.82 0.59 2.68
N PHE A 609 -19.23 -0.08 1.69
CA PHE A 609 -18.81 0.53 0.44
C PHE A 609 -18.71 -0.49 -0.68
N VAL A 610 -18.69 0.00 -1.91
CA VAL A 610 -18.57 -0.78 -3.14
C VAL A 610 -17.48 -0.17 -4.01
N LEU A 611 -16.54 -1.01 -4.42
CA LEU A 611 -15.53 -0.68 -5.42
C LEU A 611 -16.01 -1.18 -6.78
N LYS A 612 -16.04 -0.31 -7.78
CA LYS A 612 -16.32 -0.66 -9.17
C LYS A 612 -15.05 -0.42 -9.98
N PHE A 613 -14.55 -1.48 -10.59
CA PHE A 613 -13.45 -1.41 -11.53
C PHE A 613 -14.04 -1.29 -12.94
N GLU A 614 -13.60 -0.28 -13.68
CA GLU A 614 -14.10 -0.03 -15.03
C GLU A 614 -13.77 -1.20 -15.97
N ARG A 615 -12.57 -1.80 -15.85
CA ARG A 615 -12.03 -2.71 -16.88
C ARG A 615 -11.48 -4.03 -16.38
N PHE A 616 -10.93 -4.08 -15.17
CA PHE A 616 -10.12 -5.22 -14.74
C PHE A 616 -10.16 -5.41 -13.22
N ILE A 617 -10.38 -6.66 -12.82
CA ILE A 617 -10.07 -7.18 -11.49
C ILE A 617 -9.08 -8.34 -11.71
N PRO A 618 -7.88 -8.31 -11.09
CA PRO A 618 -6.92 -9.40 -11.20
C PRO A 618 -7.56 -10.72 -10.77
N PHE A 619 -7.36 -11.75 -11.56
CA PHE A 619 -8.00 -13.02 -11.30
C PHE A 619 -7.63 -13.65 -9.94
N GLY A 620 -6.39 -13.45 -9.49
CA GLY A 620 -5.92 -13.92 -8.18
C GLY A 620 -6.35 -13.05 -7.00
N PHE A 621 -7.14 -11.99 -7.23
CA PHE A 621 -7.46 -11.02 -6.16
C PHE A 621 -8.19 -11.68 -4.99
N ILE A 622 -9.13 -12.60 -5.24
CA ILE A 622 -9.79 -13.36 -4.17
C ILE A 622 -8.82 -14.26 -3.42
N ASN A 623 -7.90 -14.95 -4.11
CA ASN A 623 -6.88 -15.78 -3.46
C ASN A 623 -6.00 -14.94 -2.55
N GLN A 624 -5.61 -13.74 -2.99
CA GLN A 624 -4.83 -12.82 -2.18
C GLN A 624 -5.58 -12.38 -0.92
N LEU A 625 -6.87 -12.05 -1.04
CA LEU A 625 -7.73 -11.71 0.10
C LEU A 625 -7.85 -12.88 1.08
N ILE A 626 -8.09 -14.10 0.57
CA ILE A 626 -8.18 -15.32 1.39
C ILE A 626 -6.86 -15.61 2.08
N CYS A 627 -5.72 -15.54 1.39
CA CYS A 627 -4.41 -15.78 1.98
C CYS A 627 -4.00 -14.72 3.00
N HIS A 628 -4.46 -13.48 2.85
CA HIS A 628 -4.14 -12.39 3.77
C HIS A 628 -5.03 -12.45 5.01
N TYR A 629 -6.35 -12.30 4.85
CA TYR A 629 -7.30 -12.29 5.96
C TYR A 629 -7.52 -13.68 6.56
N GLY A 630 -7.23 -14.75 5.82
CA GLY A 630 -7.22 -16.11 6.32
C GLY A 630 -6.14 -16.37 7.37
N GLN A 631 -5.17 -15.47 7.57
CA GLN A 631 -4.19 -15.58 8.65
C GLN A 631 -4.77 -15.18 10.01
N ASN A 632 -5.90 -14.46 10.03
CA ASN A 632 -6.54 -14.02 11.26
C ASN A 632 -6.93 -15.23 12.13
N PRO A 633 -6.75 -15.18 13.47
CA PRO A 633 -7.03 -16.32 14.34
C PRO A 633 -8.53 -16.66 14.44
N ASP A 634 -9.40 -15.73 14.02
CA ASP A 634 -10.85 -15.82 14.21
C ASP A 634 -11.56 -16.80 13.25
N LYS A 635 -12.82 -17.11 13.57
CA LYS A 635 -13.72 -17.87 12.69
C LYS A 635 -13.94 -17.14 11.37
N LYS A 636 -13.89 -17.90 10.29
CA LYS A 636 -13.86 -17.43 8.92
C LYS A 636 -14.41 -18.48 7.98
N GLN A 637 -14.96 -18.03 6.88
CA GLN A 637 -15.59 -18.85 5.87
C GLN A 637 -15.22 -18.33 4.48
N TYR A 638 -14.93 -19.26 3.59
CA TYR A 638 -14.34 -18.98 2.28
C TYR A 638 -15.22 -19.51 1.14
N TRP A 639 -15.35 -18.71 0.10
CA TRP A 639 -15.92 -19.08 -1.20
C TRP A 639 -15.02 -18.57 -2.31
N ARG A 640 -15.23 -19.07 -3.52
CA ARG A 640 -14.44 -18.66 -4.70
C ARG A 640 -14.65 -17.20 -5.10
N ASP A 641 -15.71 -16.57 -4.62
CA ASP A 641 -16.10 -15.20 -4.91
C ASP A 641 -16.30 -14.35 -3.64
N GLN A 642 -16.20 -14.93 -2.43
CA GLN A 642 -16.50 -14.22 -1.19
C GLN A 642 -15.67 -14.72 -0.01
N LEU A 643 -15.51 -13.84 0.99
CA LEU A 643 -14.85 -14.15 2.26
C LEU A 643 -15.62 -13.48 3.40
N VAL A 644 -15.86 -14.23 4.48
CA VAL A 644 -16.39 -13.70 5.75
C VAL A 644 -15.41 -14.00 6.85
N PHE A 645 -15.06 -13.01 7.67
CA PHE A 645 -14.17 -13.16 8.80
C PHE A 645 -14.50 -12.15 9.90
N THR A 646 -13.90 -12.34 11.07
CA THR A 646 -13.89 -11.33 12.12
C THR A 646 -12.49 -10.71 12.17
N LEU A 647 -12.43 -9.38 12.28
CA LEU A 647 -11.21 -8.61 12.45
C LEU A 647 -11.16 -8.11 13.90
N ASP A 648 -10.03 -8.34 14.56
CA ASP A 648 -9.74 -8.00 15.96
C ASP A 648 -10.81 -8.48 16.96
N GLU A 649 -11.47 -9.61 16.68
CA GLU A 649 -12.64 -10.09 17.42
C GLU A 649 -13.81 -9.08 17.56
N LYS A 650 -13.76 -7.92 16.89
CA LYS A 650 -14.68 -6.78 17.07
C LYS A 650 -15.55 -6.52 15.84
N PHE A 651 -14.96 -6.63 14.65
CA PHE A 651 -15.60 -6.24 13.39
C PHE A 651 -15.86 -7.45 12.53
N LYS A 652 -17.13 -7.71 12.22
CA LYS A 652 -17.51 -8.73 11.25
C LYS A 652 -17.38 -8.13 9.85
N VAL A 653 -16.55 -8.73 9.02
CA VAL A 653 -16.24 -8.24 7.68
C VAL A 653 -16.71 -9.28 6.65
N TRP A 654 -17.37 -8.81 5.60
CA TRP A 654 -17.77 -9.62 4.46
C TRP A 654 -17.35 -8.93 3.16
N ILE A 655 -16.56 -9.61 2.35
CA ILE A 655 -16.09 -9.12 1.05
C ILE A 655 -16.68 -10.01 -0.04
N GLN A 656 -17.33 -9.40 -1.03
CA GLN A 656 -17.96 -10.09 -2.17
C GLN A 656 -17.42 -9.56 -3.50
N LEU A 657 -16.93 -10.43 -4.36
CA LEU A 657 -16.43 -10.08 -5.69
C LEU A 657 -17.42 -10.56 -6.76
N ASP A 658 -17.83 -9.64 -7.62
CA ASP A 658 -18.58 -9.93 -8.84
C ASP A 658 -17.73 -9.56 -10.05
N PHE A 659 -17.18 -10.57 -10.71
CA PHE A 659 -16.33 -10.39 -11.89
C PHE A 659 -17.13 -10.11 -13.17
N SER A 660 -18.43 -10.41 -13.19
CA SER A 660 -19.29 -10.06 -14.34
C SER A 660 -19.48 -8.55 -14.37
N LYS A 661 -19.75 -7.97 -13.19
CA LYS A 661 -19.91 -6.51 -13.00
C LYS A 661 -18.59 -5.80 -12.71
N LEU A 662 -17.50 -6.52 -12.48
CA LEU A 662 -16.23 -5.98 -12.00
C LEU A 662 -16.41 -5.10 -10.74
N THR A 663 -17.20 -5.59 -9.78
CA THR A 663 -17.46 -4.89 -8.51
C THR A 663 -17.00 -5.72 -7.31
N THR A 664 -16.52 -5.04 -6.27
CA THR A 664 -16.27 -5.63 -4.96
C THR A 664 -17.10 -4.92 -3.91
N LYS A 665 -18.00 -5.63 -3.24
CA LYS A 665 -18.82 -5.11 -2.14
C LYS A 665 -18.21 -5.49 -0.81
N VAL A 666 -18.13 -4.52 0.11
CA VAL A 666 -17.55 -4.72 1.43
C VAL A 666 -18.59 -4.33 2.48
N TYR A 667 -18.85 -5.24 3.41
CA TYR A 667 -19.74 -5.04 4.54
C TYR A 667 -18.92 -5.12 5.82
N ILE A 668 -19.03 -4.10 6.68
CA ILE A 668 -18.33 -4.01 7.94
C ILE A 668 -19.36 -3.71 9.02
N LYS A 669 -19.41 -4.56 10.04
CA LYS A 669 -20.32 -4.40 11.17
C LYS A 669 -19.54 -4.52 12.48
N SER A 670 -19.62 -3.50 13.33
CA SER A 670 -19.14 -3.59 14.70
C SER A 670 -20.17 -4.29 15.60
N LYS A 671 -19.69 -4.97 16.65
CA LYS A 671 -20.53 -5.43 17.77
C LYS A 671 -21.25 -4.28 18.48
N LYS A 672 -20.71 -3.05 18.43
CA LYS A 672 -21.32 -1.83 19.01
C LYS A 672 -21.96 -0.96 17.94
N ALA A 673 -23.12 -0.36 18.25
CA ALA A 673 -23.87 0.48 17.29
C ALA A 673 -23.14 1.77 16.87
N LYS A 674 -22.28 2.33 17.73
CA LYS A 674 -21.41 3.49 17.44
C LYS A 674 -20.00 3.17 17.90
N ASP A 675 -19.20 2.58 17.01
CA ASP A 675 -17.81 2.24 17.31
C ASP A 675 -16.87 3.33 16.75
N PRO A 676 -16.08 4.02 17.58
CA PRO A 676 -15.18 5.07 17.12
C PRO A 676 -14.08 4.54 16.18
N GLU A 677 -13.78 3.23 16.21
CA GLU A 677 -12.75 2.62 15.35
C GLU A 677 -13.30 2.26 13.95
N LEU A 678 -14.60 2.37 13.69
CA LEU A 678 -15.20 1.91 12.42
C LEU A 678 -14.59 2.59 11.18
N ASN A 679 -14.37 3.90 11.23
CA ASN A 679 -13.75 4.64 10.13
C ASN A 679 -12.30 4.20 9.87
N LEU A 680 -11.54 3.93 10.92
CA LEU A 680 -10.17 3.42 10.81
C LEU A 680 -10.16 2.03 10.16
N VAL A 681 -11.10 1.17 10.53
CA VAL A 681 -11.23 -0.17 9.93
C VAL A 681 -11.64 -0.09 8.45
N ILE A 682 -12.54 0.84 8.08
CA ILE A 682 -12.89 1.11 6.68
C ILE A 682 -11.64 1.52 5.89
N GLN A 683 -10.86 2.47 6.41
CA GLN A 683 -9.61 2.93 5.79
C GLN A 683 -8.60 1.78 5.65
N GLN A 684 -8.41 1.00 6.71
CA GLN A 684 -7.51 -0.15 6.72
C GLN A 684 -7.88 -1.15 5.63
N ILE A 685 -9.12 -1.65 5.63
CA ILE A 685 -9.57 -2.66 4.66
C ILE A 685 -9.49 -2.12 3.22
N PHE A 686 -9.88 -0.87 3.00
CA PHE A 686 -9.78 -0.25 1.68
C PHE A 686 -8.31 -0.20 1.17
N ARG A 687 -7.38 0.24 2.02
CA ARG A 687 -5.96 0.33 1.67
C ARG A 687 -5.34 -1.06 1.46
N GLU A 688 -5.58 -2.00 2.38
CA GLU A 688 -5.13 -3.40 2.26
C GLU A 688 -5.65 -4.05 0.98
N MET A 689 -6.93 -3.86 0.64
CA MET A 689 -7.49 -4.34 -0.62
C MET A 689 -6.78 -3.76 -1.85
N LEU A 690 -6.35 -2.49 -1.81
CA LEU A 690 -5.60 -1.90 -2.92
C LEU A 690 -4.14 -2.39 -2.97
N PHE A 691 -3.49 -2.66 -1.83
CA PHE A 691 -2.19 -3.33 -1.81
C PHE A 691 -2.28 -4.75 -2.39
N LEU A 692 -3.29 -5.52 -1.99
CA LEU A 692 -3.56 -6.86 -2.52
C LEU A 692 -4.00 -6.81 -3.99
N TYR A 693 -4.67 -5.74 -4.43
CA TYR A 693 -4.96 -5.57 -5.86
C TYR A 693 -3.66 -5.53 -6.68
N TRP A 694 -2.61 -4.88 -6.17
CA TRP A 694 -1.29 -4.80 -6.83
C TRP A 694 -0.33 -5.93 -6.45
N ASP A 695 -0.73 -6.84 -5.56
CA ASP A 695 0.15 -7.83 -4.93
C ASP A 695 1.44 -7.25 -4.34
N GLU A 696 1.28 -6.17 -3.60
CA GLU A 696 2.38 -5.57 -2.84
C GLU A 696 2.69 -6.39 -1.60
N LYS A 697 3.91 -6.96 -1.54
CA LYS A 697 4.40 -7.69 -0.37
C LYS A 697 5.08 -6.78 0.66
N GLY A 698 5.66 -5.65 0.24
CA GLY A 698 6.48 -4.80 1.10
C GLY A 698 5.71 -3.98 2.14
N CYS A 699 4.43 -3.70 1.90
CA CYS A 699 3.62 -2.78 2.73
C CYS A 699 2.55 -3.46 3.60
N LEU A 700 2.43 -4.79 3.57
CA LEU A 700 1.49 -5.56 4.37
C LEU A 700 2.24 -6.32 5.47
N ILE A 701 2.92 -5.59 6.36
CA ILE A 701 3.51 -6.19 7.57
C ILE A 701 2.35 -6.66 8.46
N ASN A 702 2.37 -7.88 8.97
CA ASN A 702 1.33 -8.34 9.90
C ASN A 702 1.64 -7.93 11.35
N SER A 703 0.63 -7.93 12.22
CA SER A 703 0.80 -7.53 13.63
C SER A 703 1.88 -8.34 14.35
N LYS A 704 2.06 -9.62 14.01
CA LYS A 704 3.12 -10.49 14.57
C LYS A 704 4.51 -10.13 14.09
N GLU A 705 4.67 -9.64 12.86
CA GLU A 705 5.94 -9.13 12.36
C GLU A 705 6.28 -7.83 13.09
N ILE A 706 5.32 -6.94 13.29
CA ILE A 706 5.50 -5.74 14.14
C ILE A 706 5.84 -6.13 15.58
N GLU A 707 5.15 -7.11 16.17
CA GLU A 707 5.46 -7.66 17.52
C GLU A 707 6.88 -8.21 17.59
N ASN A 708 7.27 -9.09 16.65
CA ASN A 708 8.61 -9.65 16.63
C ASN A 708 9.69 -8.57 16.47
N ILE A 709 9.41 -7.55 15.66
CA ILE A 709 10.27 -6.39 15.48
C ILE A 709 10.42 -5.58 16.78
N LEU A 710 9.32 -5.38 17.52
CA LEU A 710 9.31 -4.64 18.79
C LEU A 710 9.90 -5.44 19.96
N GLU A 711 9.68 -6.75 20.02
CA GLU A 711 10.10 -7.64 21.12
C GLU A 711 11.58 -8.06 21.02
N ASN A 712 12.10 -8.19 19.80
CA ASN A 712 13.49 -8.62 19.55
C ASN A 712 14.15 -7.79 18.45
N PRO A 713 14.48 -6.52 18.71
CA PRO A 713 15.17 -5.65 17.75
C PRO A 713 16.58 -6.14 17.35
N ASN A 714 17.07 -7.28 17.86
CA ASN A 714 18.43 -7.78 17.63
C ASN A 714 18.52 -9.22 17.09
N LYS A 715 17.42 -9.86 16.62
CA LYS A 715 17.51 -11.22 16.04
C LYS A 715 16.90 -11.32 14.63
N ASP A 716 17.76 -11.66 13.69
CA ASP A 716 17.56 -12.13 12.31
C ASP A 716 16.82 -11.23 11.31
N TYR A 717 15.85 -10.41 11.73
CA TYR A 717 15.23 -9.39 10.86
C TYR A 717 16.16 -8.19 10.56
N MET A 718 17.22 -8.01 11.36
CA MET A 718 18.21 -6.92 11.27
C MET A 718 19.36 -7.17 10.28
N ASN A 719 19.39 -8.29 9.56
CA ASN A 719 20.48 -8.59 8.62
C ASN A 719 20.38 -7.84 7.27
N GLU A 720 19.33 -7.02 7.08
CA GLU A 720 19.05 -6.25 5.87
C GLU A 720 18.91 -4.75 6.21
N PRO A 721 19.99 -3.95 6.08
CA PRO A 721 20.07 -2.55 6.57
C PRO A 721 19.00 -1.59 6.02
N HIS A 722 18.44 -1.86 4.85
CA HIS A 722 17.35 -1.08 4.25
C HIS A 722 16.00 -1.31 4.96
N LYS A 723 15.74 -2.51 5.49
CA LYS A 723 14.55 -2.78 6.32
C LYS A 723 14.67 -2.11 7.67
N ARG A 724 15.87 -2.03 8.26
CA ARG A 724 16.16 -1.27 9.50
C ARG A 724 15.87 0.22 9.32
N ASN A 725 16.32 0.82 8.22
CA ASN A 725 16.12 2.25 7.95
C ASN A 725 14.72 2.60 7.45
N PHE A 726 14.03 1.73 6.69
CA PHE A 726 12.61 1.92 6.39
C PHE A 726 11.75 1.84 7.65
N LEU A 727 12.08 0.92 8.57
CA LEU A 727 11.41 0.81 9.86
C LEU A 727 11.72 2.01 10.77
N GLY A 728 12.97 2.47 10.84
CA GLY A 728 13.36 3.70 11.53
C GLY A 728 12.70 4.96 10.94
N PHE A 729 12.60 5.05 9.62
CA PHE A 729 11.86 6.08 8.89
C PHE A 729 10.36 6.06 9.19
N VAL A 730 9.77 4.88 9.36
CA VAL A 730 8.36 4.75 9.77
C VAL A 730 8.22 5.14 11.24
N LEU A 731 8.99 4.55 12.16
CA LEU A 731 8.92 4.81 13.60
C LEU A 731 9.13 6.29 13.96
N ASN A 732 10.09 6.97 13.35
CA ASN A 732 10.39 8.38 13.61
C ASN A 732 9.28 9.34 13.12
N ASN A 733 8.59 8.99 12.03
CA ASN A 733 7.47 9.79 11.50
C ASN A 733 6.17 9.68 12.34
N PHE A 734 6.05 8.70 13.25
CA PHE A 734 4.81 8.44 14.00
C PHE A 734 4.77 8.99 15.42
N THR A 735 5.86 9.52 15.96
CA THR A 735 5.86 10.12 17.31
C THR A 735 5.27 11.53 17.34
N SER A 736 4.90 12.07 16.18
CA SER A 736 4.62 13.49 16.00
C SER A 736 3.25 13.98 16.44
N ARG A 737 2.17 13.17 16.39
CA ARG A 737 0.82 13.75 16.59
C ARG A 737 -0.24 12.97 17.37
N GLU A 738 -0.06 11.69 17.73
CA GLU A 738 -1.22 10.90 18.19
C GLU A 738 -1.02 9.93 19.37
N VAL A 739 0.07 10.00 20.14
CA VAL A 739 0.25 9.07 21.29
C VAL A 739 0.71 9.79 22.55
N ASP A 740 -0.25 10.26 23.34
CA ASP A 740 -0.03 10.67 24.73
C ASP A 740 -0.01 9.41 25.61
N ILE A 741 1.18 9.03 26.10
CA ILE A 741 1.42 7.79 26.85
C ILE A 741 1.55 8.15 28.32
N ASN A 742 0.51 7.86 29.12
CA ASN A 742 0.62 7.83 30.57
C ASN A 742 0.11 6.51 31.19
N SER A 743 0.84 6.13 32.24
CA SER A 743 0.97 4.84 32.94
C SER A 743 -0.27 3.97 33.18
N THR A 744 -0.04 2.64 33.14
CA THR A 744 -0.76 1.49 33.78
C THR A 744 -1.38 0.39 32.90
N ALA A 745 -0.85 0.10 31.69
CA ALA A 745 -1.31 -1.08 30.94
C ALA A 745 -0.24 -1.73 30.06
N LYS A 746 0.73 -2.45 30.65
CA LYS A 746 1.83 -3.08 29.88
C LYS A 746 1.38 -4.14 28.86
N ILE A 747 0.20 -4.73 29.00
CA ILE A 747 -0.32 -5.78 28.09
C ILE A 747 -1.30 -5.21 27.04
N ASN A 748 -2.10 -4.19 27.37
CA ASN A 748 -3.00 -3.54 26.38
C ASN A 748 -2.30 -2.46 25.54
N MET A 749 -1.13 -1.97 25.95
CA MET A 749 -0.41 -0.92 25.19
C MET A 749 0.35 -1.46 23.98
N GLU A 750 0.89 -2.68 24.03
CA GLU A 750 1.57 -3.29 22.88
C GLU A 750 0.59 -3.43 21.71
N GLU A 751 -0.57 -4.05 21.92
CA GLU A 751 -1.56 -4.30 20.88
C GLU A 751 -2.08 -3.00 20.22
N ILE A 752 -2.30 -1.94 21.01
CA ILE A 752 -2.74 -0.63 20.49
C ILE A 752 -1.64 0.05 19.67
N VAL A 753 -0.38 0.00 20.14
CA VAL A 753 0.77 0.57 19.44
C VAL A 753 1.02 -0.18 18.13
N ILE A 754 0.99 -1.51 18.16
CA ILE A 754 1.11 -2.37 16.99
C ILE A 754 0.03 -2.05 15.96
N LYS A 755 -1.23 -1.91 16.39
CA LYS A 755 -2.34 -1.56 15.50
C LYS A 755 -2.20 -0.16 14.91
N LYS A 756 -1.74 0.83 15.69
CA LYS A 756 -1.45 2.18 15.17
C LYS A 756 -0.32 2.15 14.15
N LEU A 757 0.79 1.45 14.44
CA LEU A 757 1.94 1.26 13.54
C LEU A 757 1.54 0.52 12.25
N HIS A 758 0.64 -0.45 12.34
CA HIS A 758 0.09 -1.17 11.20
C HIS A 758 -0.69 -0.23 10.26
N ILE A 759 -1.64 0.54 10.80
CA ILE A 759 -2.47 1.49 10.03
C ILE A 759 -1.60 2.58 9.38
N ALA A 760 -0.64 3.06 10.14
CA ALA A 760 0.40 4.00 9.77
C ALA A 760 1.24 3.53 8.56
N PHE A 761 1.75 2.31 8.65
CA PHE A 761 2.55 1.69 7.61
C PHE A 761 1.75 1.51 6.30
N ILE A 762 0.53 1.03 6.45
CA ILE A 762 -0.45 0.93 5.37
C ILE A 762 -0.72 2.31 4.76
N LYS A 763 -0.89 3.38 5.56
CA LYS A 763 -1.13 4.74 5.05
C LYS A 763 0.04 5.24 4.19
N LYS A 764 1.27 5.10 4.67
CA LYS A 764 2.45 5.61 3.97
C LYS A 764 2.75 4.85 2.68
N GLY A 765 2.67 3.52 2.74
CA GLY A 765 2.73 2.71 1.52
C GLY A 765 1.58 3.07 0.57
N PHE A 766 0.42 3.47 1.09
CA PHE A 766 -0.71 3.86 0.27
C PHE A 766 -0.44 5.17 -0.48
N GLU A 767 0.21 6.16 0.11
CA GLU A 767 0.55 7.42 -0.58
C GLU A 767 1.44 7.19 -1.82
N THR A 768 2.31 6.19 -1.79
CA THR A 768 3.20 5.81 -2.90
C THR A 768 2.60 4.77 -3.84
N LEU A 769 1.59 4.03 -3.40
CA LEU A 769 0.95 2.96 -4.17
C LEU A 769 0.24 3.50 -5.42
N PRO A 770 0.53 2.97 -6.64
CA PRO A 770 -0.21 3.34 -7.84
C PRO A 770 -1.72 3.11 -7.68
N LYS A 771 -2.54 4.04 -8.15
CA LYS A 771 -4.00 3.96 -8.00
C LYS A 771 -4.65 3.48 -9.29
N PRO A 772 -5.58 2.50 -9.27
CA PRO A 772 -6.22 2.03 -10.49
C PRO A 772 -7.00 3.18 -11.16
N LYS A 773 -6.63 3.53 -12.40
CA LYS A 773 -7.17 4.71 -13.11
C LYS A 773 -8.69 4.69 -13.31
N GLY A 774 -9.28 3.49 -13.42
CA GLY A 774 -10.72 3.26 -13.59
C GLY A 774 -11.40 2.77 -12.31
N LEU A 775 -10.90 3.15 -11.12
CA LEU A 775 -11.54 2.83 -9.85
C LEU A 775 -12.65 3.83 -9.53
N PHE A 776 -13.84 3.30 -9.26
CA PHE A 776 -14.97 4.06 -8.75
C PHE A 776 -15.41 3.52 -7.38
N ILE A 777 -15.86 4.42 -6.51
CA ILE A 777 -16.25 4.11 -5.12
C ILE A 777 -17.69 4.55 -4.91
N SER A 778 -18.49 3.71 -4.26
CA SER A 778 -19.85 4.04 -3.83
C SER A 778 -20.04 3.68 -2.36
N THR A 779 -20.69 4.55 -1.61
CA THR A 779 -21.05 4.33 -0.19
C THR A 779 -22.52 3.97 0.00
N ASP A 780 -23.33 4.11 -1.06
CA ASP A 780 -24.78 3.85 -1.08
C ASP A 780 -25.17 2.74 -2.09
N ASN A 781 -24.19 2.22 -2.84
CA ASN A 781 -24.37 1.25 -3.92
C ASN A 781 -25.29 1.75 -5.06
N GLU A 782 -25.45 3.07 -5.20
CA GLU A 782 -26.21 3.72 -6.27
C GLU A 782 -25.32 4.69 -7.05
N TYR A 783 -24.60 5.57 -6.33
CA TYR A 783 -23.75 6.61 -6.90
C TYR A 783 -22.26 6.27 -6.74
N PHE A 784 -21.57 6.24 -7.87
CA PHE A 784 -20.17 5.86 -8.00
C PHE A 784 -19.31 7.07 -8.33
N VAL A 785 -18.33 7.36 -7.49
CA VAL A 785 -17.39 8.48 -7.62
C VAL A 785 -16.06 7.96 -8.14
N ASN A 786 -15.51 8.62 -9.16
CA ASN A 786 -14.18 8.28 -9.68
C ASN A 786 -13.10 8.65 -8.66
N TYR A 787 -12.28 7.67 -8.26
CA TYR A 787 -11.24 7.85 -7.25
C TYR A 787 -10.24 8.95 -7.60
N LYS A 788 -9.81 9.04 -8.87
CA LYS A 788 -8.85 10.07 -9.31
C LYS A 788 -9.41 11.48 -9.18
N LYS A 789 -10.74 11.65 -9.32
CA LYS A 789 -11.40 12.93 -9.05
C LYS A 789 -11.47 13.19 -7.55
N LEU A 790 -11.74 12.17 -6.74
CA LEU A 790 -11.81 12.27 -5.28
C LEU A 790 -10.47 12.72 -4.68
N ASP A 791 -9.39 12.09 -5.11
CA ASP A 791 -8.03 12.31 -4.62
C ASP A 791 -7.38 13.59 -5.18
N ASN A 792 -8.06 14.29 -6.09
CA ASN A 792 -7.54 15.52 -6.67
C ASN A 792 -7.60 16.66 -5.62
N PRO A 793 -6.49 17.36 -5.33
CA PRO A 793 -6.47 18.47 -4.38
C PRO A 793 -7.45 19.62 -4.72
N LYS A 794 -7.92 19.73 -5.97
CA LYS A 794 -8.93 20.72 -6.37
C LYS A 794 -10.35 20.37 -5.89
N THR A 795 -10.59 19.11 -5.52
CA THR A 795 -11.88 18.65 -4.99
C THR A 795 -12.03 19.15 -3.56
N LYS A 796 -13.15 19.84 -3.30
CA LYS A 796 -13.49 20.43 -2.00
C LYS A 796 -14.77 19.81 -1.44
N GLU A 797 -15.92 20.44 -1.70
CA GLU A 797 -17.21 20.11 -1.07
C GLU A 797 -18.01 19.05 -1.83
N THR A 798 -17.97 19.09 -3.16
CA THR A 798 -18.80 18.22 -3.99
C THR A 798 -18.02 17.52 -5.09
N ILE A 799 -18.49 16.35 -5.48
CA ILE A 799 -17.84 15.51 -6.49
C ILE A 799 -18.87 14.92 -7.46
N PRO A 800 -18.57 14.86 -8.78
CA PRO A 800 -19.42 14.16 -9.73
C PRO A 800 -19.43 12.65 -9.47
N ALA A 801 -20.64 12.10 -9.37
CA ALA A 801 -20.93 10.69 -9.23
C ALA A 801 -21.83 10.22 -10.39
N TYR A 802 -21.78 8.93 -10.68
CA TYR A 802 -22.45 8.28 -11.82
C TYR A 802 -23.21 7.06 -11.32
N THR A 803 -24.29 6.68 -12.00
CA THR A 803 -24.96 5.40 -11.78
C THR A 803 -24.39 4.33 -12.71
N LEU A 804 -24.73 3.07 -12.45
CA LEU A 804 -24.47 1.99 -13.40
C LEU A 804 -25.52 2.00 -14.52
N THR A 805 -25.16 1.47 -15.68
CA THR A 805 -26.09 1.21 -16.80
C THR A 805 -27.21 0.24 -16.39
N LYS A 806 -28.29 0.16 -17.17
CA LYS A 806 -29.47 -0.69 -16.84
C LYS A 806 -29.15 -2.17 -16.65
N ASP A 807 -28.14 -2.68 -17.34
CA ASP A 807 -27.62 -4.05 -17.21
C ASP A 807 -26.66 -4.20 -16.01
N GLY A 808 -26.24 -3.10 -15.39
CA GLY A 808 -25.45 -3.06 -14.17
C GLY A 808 -23.95 -3.32 -14.35
N ASN A 809 -23.46 -3.33 -15.59
CA ASN A 809 -22.09 -3.74 -15.91
C ASN A 809 -21.12 -2.56 -16.05
N ASP A 810 -21.57 -1.44 -16.63
CA ASP A 810 -20.71 -0.32 -16.99
C ASP A 810 -21.19 0.98 -16.30
N ILE A 811 -20.32 1.99 -16.23
CA ILE A 811 -20.66 3.31 -15.68
C ILE A 811 -21.47 4.08 -16.73
N ASP A 812 -22.61 4.64 -16.35
CA ASP A 812 -23.41 5.50 -17.22
C ASP A 812 -22.90 6.94 -17.14
N GLU A 813 -22.05 7.32 -18.10
CA GLU A 813 -21.49 8.68 -18.16
C GLU A 813 -22.55 9.77 -18.39
N THR A 814 -23.77 9.42 -18.83
CA THR A 814 -24.87 10.38 -19.02
C THR A 814 -25.64 10.69 -17.74
N SER A 815 -25.44 9.89 -16.68
CA SER A 815 -26.19 9.94 -15.42
C SER A 815 -25.61 10.89 -14.36
N VAL A 816 -24.73 11.82 -14.74
CA VAL A 816 -23.92 12.61 -13.80
C VAL A 816 -24.78 13.33 -12.76
N ARG A 817 -24.49 13.08 -11.48
CA ARG A 817 -25.02 13.82 -10.33
C ARG A 817 -23.91 14.32 -9.45
N THR A 818 -24.22 15.29 -8.60
CA THR A 818 -23.27 15.85 -7.63
C THR A 818 -23.53 15.23 -6.26
N GLN A 819 -22.48 14.72 -5.62
CA GLN A 819 -22.52 14.15 -4.27
C GLN A 819 -21.58 14.92 -3.33
N SER A 820 -21.86 14.86 -2.02
CA SER A 820 -20.95 15.39 -0.99
C SER A 820 -19.65 14.57 -0.98
N SER A 821 -18.50 15.25 -0.99
CA SER A 821 -17.18 14.60 -0.91
C SER A 821 -16.93 13.97 0.46
N TYR A 822 -17.57 14.47 1.52
CA TYR A 822 -17.41 14.01 2.91
C TYR A 822 -17.67 12.52 3.08
N ARG A 823 -18.71 11.99 2.42
CA ARG A 823 -19.05 10.55 2.48
C ARG A 823 -17.88 9.66 2.05
N TYR A 824 -16.97 10.20 1.25
CA TYR A 824 -15.84 9.49 0.68
C TYR A 824 -14.50 9.79 1.39
N GLN A 825 -14.51 10.52 2.52
CA GLN A 825 -13.29 10.90 3.25
C GLN A 825 -12.43 9.70 3.67
N ASN A 826 -13.05 8.54 3.94
CA ASN A 826 -12.34 7.32 4.34
C ASN A 826 -11.54 6.67 3.20
N PHE A 827 -11.63 7.20 1.98
CA PHE A 827 -11.00 6.62 0.80
C PHE A 827 -9.93 7.51 0.19
N THR A 828 -9.56 8.64 0.80
CA THR A 828 -8.58 9.57 0.23
C THR A 828 -7.85 10.33 1.34
N ASP A 829 -6.60 10.69 1.05
CA ASP A 829 -5.77 11.52 1.93
C ASP A 829 -5.80 13.01 1.54
N ASN A 830 -6.71 13.40 0.63
CA ASN A 830 -6.88 14.79 0.20
C ASN A 830 -7.30 15.70 1.38
N PRO A 831 -6.43 16.65 1.82
CA PRO A 831 -6.68 17.47 2.99
C PRO A 831 -7.79 18.52 2.77
N ASN A 832 -8.20 18.76 1.51
CA ASN A 832 -9.22 19.76 1.17
C ASN A 832 -10.65 19.23 1.26
N ILE A 833 -10.84 17.93 1.53
CA ILE A 833 -12.17 17.37 1.77
C ILE A 833 -12.66 17.83 3.13
N GLN A 834 -13.82 18.47 3.14
CA GLN A 834 -14.42 19.04 4.33
C GLN A 834 -14.70 17.94 5.36
N LYS A 835 -14.17 18.10 6.57
CA LYS A 835 -14.52 17.26 7.72
C LYS A 835 -15.85 17.75 8.28
N MET A 836 -16.74 16.82 8.60
CA MET A 836 -18.00 17.12 9.28
C MET A 836 -17.71 17.81 10.60
N LYS A 837 -18.32 18.98 10.80
CA LYS A 837 -18.12 19.75 12.02
C LYS A 837 -18.69 19.01 13.22
N LYS A 838 -17.95 18.94 14.32
CA LYS A 838 -18.44 18.34 15.56
C LYS A 838 -19.07 19.40 16.47
N ILE A 839 -20.34 19.20 16.80
CA ILE A 839 -21.10 20.02 17.74
C ILE A 839 -21.17 19.29 19.08
N PHE A 840 -20.54 19.84 20.11
CA PHE A 840 -20.65 19.36 21.49
C PHE A 840 -21.76 20.12 22.21
N ILE A 841 -22.74 19.41 22.79
CA ILE A 841 -23.82 20.03 23.58
C ILE A 841 -23.60 19.74 25.06
N SER A 842 -23.23 20.79 25.80
CA SER A 842 -23.09 20.79 27.26
C SER A 842 -24.40 21.24 27.91
N TYR A 843 -24.97 20.39 28.76
CA TYR A 843 -26.27 20.63 29.41
C TYR A 843 -26.34 19.96 30.77
N SER A 844 -27.22 20.46 31.64
CA SER A 844 -27.54 19.76 32.89
C SER A 844 -28.53 18.63 32.61
N ARG A 845 -28.37 17.47 33.28
CA ARG A 845 -29.34 16.34 33.17
C ARG A 845 -30.79 16.72 33.47
N LYS A 846 -31.01 17.79 34.24
CA LYS A 846 -32.35 18.31 34.56
C LYS A 846 -33.00 19.07 33.41
N ASP A 847 -32.24 19.40 32.37
CA ASP A 847 -32.66 20.20 31.21
C ASP A 847 -32.72 19.36 29.91
N VAL A 848 -32.75 18.02 30.04
CA VAL A 848 -32.65 17.06 28.92
C VAL A 848 -33.72 17.26 27.84
N GLU A 849 -34.94 17.62 28.23
CA GLU A 849 -36.07 17.85 27.32
C GLU A 849 -35.75 18.91 26.26
N TYR A 850 -35.18 20.04 26.67
CA TYR A 850 -34.81 21.12 25.75
C TYR A 850 -33.62 20.77 24.87
N LYS A 851 -32.68 19.96 25.38
CA LYS A 851 -31.58 19.41 24.59
C LYS A 851 -32.12 18.50 23.49
N ASP A 852 -33.08 17.64 23.81
CA ASP A 852 -33.67 16.71 22.85
C ASP A 852 -34.44 17.44 21.76
N GLU A 853 -35.18 18.51 22.09
CA GLU A 853 -35.80 19.36 21.08
C GLU A 853 -34.76 20.04 20.19
N LEU A 854 -33.73 20.69 20.77
CA LEU A 854 -32.64 21.30 19.98
C LEU A 854 -31.97 20.27 19.05
N ARG A 855 -31.75 19.04 19.54
CA ARG A 855 -31.14 17.96 18.75
C ARG A 855 -31.96 17.62 17.51
N LYS A 856 -33.30 17.63 17.58
CA LYS A 856 -34.16 17.38 16.41
C LYS A 856 -33.90 18.40 15.29
N HIS A 857 -33.74 19.68 15.64
CA HIS A 857 -33.43 20.73 14.66
C HIS A 857 -32.00 20.60 14.11
N LEU A 858 -31.02 20.26 14.96
CA LEU A 858 -29.62 20.06 14.54
C LEU A 858 -29.41 18.78 13.70
N ASN A 859 -30.28 17.78 13.81
CA ASN A 859 -30.18 16.55 13.02
C ASN A 859 -30.30 16.80 11.50
N MET A 860 -30.89 17.92 11.08
CA MET A 860 -30.89 18.34 9.68
C MET A 860 -29.45 18.59 9.17
N LEU A 861 -28.57 19.16 10.01
CA LEU A 861 -27.16 19.38 9.65
C LEU A 861 -26.43 18.06 9.40
N LYS A 862 -26.80 17.02 10.16
CA LYS A 862 -26.26 15.66 9.98
C LYS A 862 -26.75 15.04 8.68
N LEU A 863 -28.04 15.21 8.35
CA LEU A 863 -28.65 14.75 7.10
C LEU A 863 -28.02 15.35 5.84
N PHE A 864 -27.55 16.60 5.94
CA PHE A 864 -26.86 17.30 4.86
C PHE A 864 -25.33 17.17 4.92
N ASP A 865 -24.79 16.26 5.75
CA ASP A 865 -23.36 16.00 5.88
C ASP A 865 -22.53 17.25 6.30
N VAL A 866 -23.14 18.19 7.04
CA VAL A 866 -22.52 19.45 7.48
C VAL A 866 -21.91 19.33 8.88
N ALA A 867 -22.69 18.83 9.85
CA ALA A 867 -22.26 18.75 11.24
C ALA A 867 -22.93 17.60 12.01
N ASP A 868 -22.19 16.94 12.90
CA ASP A 868 -22.73 15.92 13.82
C ASP A 868 -22.83 16.47 15.23
N ASN A 869 -23.88 16.08 15.96
CA ASN A 869 -24.12 16.51 17.33
C ASN A 869 -23.83 15.38 18.33
N TRP A 870 -23.06 15.69 19.36
CA TRP A 870 -22.70 14.79 20.46
C TRP A 870 -23.25 15.31 21.79
N SER A 871 -23.68 14.38 22.66
CA SER A 871 -24.16 14.68 24.01
C SER A 871 -23.79 13.59 25.01
N CYS A 872 -23.80 13.91 26.31
CA CYS A 872 -23.40 13.00 27.39
C CYS A 872 -24.24 11.69 27.52
N GLU A 873 -25.32 11.53 26.77
CA GLU A 873 -26.09 10.27 26.69
C GLU A 873 -25.54 9.29 25.64
N ASP A 874 -24.65 9.74 24.75
CA ASP A 874 -23.93 8.88 23.79
C ASP A 874 -22.71 8.16 24.43
N ILE A 875 -22.62 8.19 25.77
CA ILE A 875 -21.50 7.64 26.56
C ILE A 875 -21.61 6.12 26.72
N THR A 876 -20.48 5.44 26.57
CA THR A 876 -20.35 4.01 26.87
C THR A 876 -20.17 3.79 28.38
N ILE A 877 -20.90 2.84 28.98
CA ILE A 877 -20.85 2.54 30.42
C ILE A 877 -19.40 2.27 30.86
N GLY A 878 -18.89 3.04 31.84
CA GLY A 878 -17.59 2.81 32.49
C GLY A 878 -16.41 3.69 32.04
N LYS A 879 -16.54 4.55 31.02
CA LYS A 879 -15.47 5.47 30.54
C LYS A 879 -15.95 6.92 30.29
N TRP A 880 -16.80 7.42 31.17
CA TRP A 880 -17.52 8.68 30.98
C TRP A 880 -16.61 9.93 30.87
N HIS A 881 -15.60 10.08 31.72
CA HIS A 881 -14.73 11.26 31.76
C HIS A 881 -13.88 11.39 30.49
N ASP A 882 -13.13 10.34 30.13
CA ASP A 882 -12.22 10.35 28.98
C ASP A 882 -12.98 10.59 27.67
N GLN A 883 -14.19 10.02 27.56
CA GLN A 883 -15.02 10.17 26.35
C GLN A 883 -15.56 11.61 26.22
N ILE A 884 -15.99 12.25 27.32
CA ILE A 884 -16.42 13.65 27.32
C ILE A 884 -15.26 14.57 26.92
N GLN A 885 -14.09 14.38 27.51
CA GLN A 885 -12.92 15.22 27.25
C GLN A 885 -12.44 15.09 25.80
N LYS A 886 -12.43 13.86 25.25
CA LYS A 886 -12.10 13.61 23.85
C LYS A 886 -13.06 14.33 22.90
N GLU A 887 -14.36 14.18 23.10
CA GLU A 887 -15.36 14.77 22.19
C GLU A 887 -15.40 16.31 22.31
N LEU A 888 -15.16 16.86 23.51
CA LEU A 888 -15.01 18.30 23.70
C LEU A 888 -13.75 18.83 23.01
N TYR A 889 -12.63 18.11 23.12
CA TYR A 889 -11.39 18.47 22.45
C TYR A 889 -11.55 18.48 20.92
N GLU A 890 -12.18 17.44 20.37
CA GLU A 890 -12.42 17.26 18.92
C GLU A 890 -13.57 18.13 18.36
N SER A 891 -14.33 18.83 19.22
CA SER A 891 -15.45 19.66 18.78
C SER A 891 -14.98 20.91 18.03
N ASP A 892 -15.68 21.26 16.95
CA ASP A 892 -15.51 22.54 16.25
C ASP A 892 -16.42 23.62 16.83
N LEU A 893 -17.53 23.20 17.44
CA LEU A 893 -18.55 24.08 17.99
C LEU A 893 -19.07 23.52 19.31
N VAL A 894 -19.17 24.37 20.34
CA VAL A 894 -19.68 24.01 21.66
C VAL A 894 -20.94 24.81 21.96
N ILE A 895 -22.01 24.12 22.35
CA ILE A 895 -23.27 24.70 22.78
C ILE A 895 -23.39 24.52 24.29
N PHE A 896 -23.41 25.63 25.04
CA PHE A 896 -23.70 25.64 26.48
C PHE A 896 -25.17 25.97 26.73
N MET A 897 -25.91 25.03 27.30
CA MET A 897 -27.30 25.21 27.68
C MET A 897 -27.40 25.77 29.11
N LEU A 898 -27.45 27.10 29.21
CA LEU A 898 -27.37 27.84 30.47
C LEU A 898 -28.67 27.75 31.27
N SER A 899 -28.56 27.28 32.52
CA SER A 899 -29.63 27.20 33.51
C SER A 899 -29.05 27.26 34.92
N ILE A 900 -29.90 27.41 35.94
CA ILE A 900 -29.42 27.31 37.33
C ILE A 900 -28.84 25.92 37.64
N ASN A 901 -29.31 24.88 36.96
CA ASN A 901 -28.82 23.51 37.12
C ASN A 901 -27.47 23.29 36.41
N PHE A 902 -27.23 24.03 35.32
CA PHE A 902 -25.95 24.05 34.62
C PHE A 902 -24.84 24.60 35.52
N PHE A 903 -25.07 25.79 36.11
CA PHE A 903 -24.09 26.43 37.00
C PHE A 903 -23.86 25.67 38.32
N ASN A 904 -24.83 24.88 38.77
CA ASN A 904 -24.68 24.04 39.96
C ASN A 904 -23.84 22.77 39.72
N SER A 905 -23.52 22.44 38.46
CA SER A 905 -22.70 21.28 38.14
C SER A 905 -21.23 21.66 38.14
N ARG A 906 -20.51 21.28 39.20
CA ARG A 906 -19.06 21.52 39.32
C ARG A 906 -18.27 20.96 38.14
N TYR A 907 -18.64 19.78 37.66
CA TYR A 907 -18.00 19.13 36.51
C TYR A 907 -18.14 19.95 35.23
N ILE A 908 -19.34 20.40 34.90
CA ILE A 908 -19.58 21.20 33.68
C ILE A 908 -18.73 22.49 33.73
N ILE A 909 -18.68 23.15 34.89
CA ILE A 909 -17.91 24.39 35.03
C ILE A 909 -16.41 24.14 34.96
N GLU A 910 -15.88 23.20 35.74
CA GLU A 910 -14.43 22.98 35.85
C GLU A 910 -13.83 22.24 34.64
N ASP A 911 -14.56 21.28 34.05
CA ASP A 911 -14.04 20.37 33.03
C ASP A 911 -14.58 20.60 31.62
N GLU A 912 -15.67 21.36 31.43
CA GLU A 912 -16.21 21.65 30.10
C GLU A 912 -16.05 23.14 29.76
N VAL A 913 -16.57 24.04 30.61
CA VAL A 913 -16.53 25.49 30.37
C VAL A 913 -15.11 26.04 30.43
N LEU A 914 -14.41 25.88 31.56
CA LEU A 914 -13.08 26.49 31.74
C LEU A 914 -12.07 25.98 30.71
N LYS A 915 -12.11 24.67 30.37
CA LYS A 915 -11.24 24.10 29.33
C LYS A 915 -11.55 24.70 27.95
N THR A 916 -12.82 24.76 27.56
CA THR A 916 -13.22 25.38 26.27
C THR A 916 -12.79 26.84 26.18
N MET A 917 -12.95 27.61 27.25
CA MET A 917 -12.58 29.02 27.27
C MET A 917 -11.05 29.22 27.25
N ASN A 918 -10.30 28.34 27.91
CA ASN A 918 -8.83 28.33 27.83
C ASN A 918 -8.33 27.96 26.43
N ASP A 919 -8.95 26.97 25.77
CA ASP A 919 -8.62 26.61 24.37
C ASP A 919 -8.76 27.84 23.45
N ILE A 920 -9.87 28.58 23.58
CA ILE A 920 -10.13 29.79 22.79
C ILE A 920 -9.12 30.89 23.09
N ALA A 921 -8.78 31.11 24.37
CA ALA A 921 -7.76 32.07 24.76
C ALA A 921 -6.37 31.73 24.20
N ASN A 922 -6.07 30.44 24.03
CA ASN A 922 -4.83 29.93 23.44
C ASN A 922 -4.86 29.84 21.90
N GLY A 923 -5.86 30.43 21.24
CA GLY A 923 -5.92 30.55 19.78
C GLY A 923 -6.75 29.47 19.06
N SER A 924 -7.58 28.72 19.78
CA SER A 924 -8.50 27.76 19.16
C SER A 924 -9.58 28.45 18.32
N ASN A 925 -9.87 27.90 17.13
CA ASN A 925 -10.95 28.36 16.25
C ASN A 925 -12.35 27.81 16.64
N LYS A 926 -12.49 27.21 17.83
CA LYS A 926 -13.77 26.67 18.32
C LYS A 926 -14.82 27.77 18.45
N LYS A 927 -16.02 27.55 17.90
CA LYS A 927 -17.16 28.46 18.07
C LYS A 927 -17.98 28.09 19.29
N VAL A 928 -18.41 29.09 20.07
CA VAL A 928 -19.23 28.86 21.28
C VAL A 928 -20.58 29.54 21.12
N TYR A 929 -21.63 28.82 21.52
CA TYR A 929 -23.00 29.31 21.59
C TYR A 929 -23.58 29.06 22.98
N CYS A 930 -24.08 30.11 23.61
CA CYS A 930 -24.79 30.01 24.88
C CYS A 930 -26.30 30.16 24.67
N ILE A 931 -27.06 29.11 24.99
CA ILE A 931 -28.51 29.08 24.86
C ILE A 931 -29.12 29.10 26.26
N ILE A 932 -29.95 30.12 26.54
CA ILE A 932 -30.61 30.26 27.85
C ILE A 932 -31.79 29.29 27.92
N VAL A 933 -31.71 28.29 28.80
CA VAL A 933 -32.79 27.31 29.01
C VAL A 933 -33.85 27.86 29.95
N SER A 934 -33.42 28.42 31.09
CA SER A 934 -34.28 28.99 32.12
C SER A 934 -33.62 30.21 32.74
N GLU A 935 -34.38 31.14 33.30
CA GLU A 935 -33.81 32.29 33.99
C GLU A 935 -32.85 31.89 35.12
N PHE A 936 -31.75 32.64 35.22
CA PHE A 936 -30.77 32.60 36.30
C PHE A 936 -30.35 34.04 36.63
N PRO A 937 -29.78 34.31 37.82
CA PRO A 937 -29.32 35.65 38.19
C PRO A 937 -28.35 36.20 37.13
N SER A 938 -28.51 37.47 36.73
CA SER A 938 -27.65 38.06 35.70
C SER A 938 -26.18 37.99 36.12
N LEU A 939 -25.34 37.48 35.22
CA LEU A 939 -23.89 37.41 35.40
C LEU A 939 -23.28 38.83 35.55
N ASP A 940 -23.94 39.85 35.00
CA ASP A 940 -23.51 41.26 35.09
C ASP A 940 -23.74 41.89 36.48
N ALA A 941 -24.41 41.20 37.40
CA ALA A 941 -24.64 41.69 38.76
C ALA A 941 -23.39 41.60 39.66
N PHE A 942 -22.29 41.02 39.17
CA PHE A 942 -21.05 40.83 39.91
C PHE A 942 -20.00 41.87 39.54
N ASP A 943 -19.39 42.52 40.54
CA ASP A 943 -18.34 43.54 40.33
C ASP A 943 -17.04 42.89 39.84
N ASN A 944 -16.68 43.16 38.57
CA ASN A 944 -15.50 42.61 37.88
C ASN A 944 -14.17 42.82 38.63
N LYS A 945 -14.08 43.80 39.54
CA LYS A 945 -12.86 44.08 40.32
C LYS A 945 -12.59 43.10 41.47
N GLN A 946 -13.57 42.30 41.89
CA GLN A 946 -13.45 41.36 43.02
C GLN A 946 -13.37 39.88 42.60
N LEU A 947 -13.34 39.59 41.29
CA LEU A 947 -13.43 38.24 40.76
C LEU A 947 -12.05 37.63 40.48
N ASN A 948 -11.90 36.34 40.79
CA ASN A 948 -10.74 35.56 40.37
C ASN A 948 -10.82 35.19 38.87
N ASP A 949 -9.73 34.71 38.29
CA ASP A 949 -9.65 34.48 36.85
C ASP A 949 -10.66 33.44 36.35
N LYS A 950 -10.95 32.40 37.15
CA LYS A 950 -12.01 31.42 36.85
C LYS A 950 -13.39 32.07 36.78
N GLN A 951 -13.70 33.01 37.67
CA GLN A 951 -14.97 33.71 37.68
C GLN A 951 -15.09 34.67 36.49
N LYS A 952 -14.00 35.32 36.08
CA LYS A 952 -13.98 36.16 34.87
C LYS A 952 -14.22 35.36 33.60
N ASP A 953 -13.68 34.15 33.49
CA ASP A 953 -13.91 33.29 32.32
C ASP A 953 -15.35 32.78 32.22
N ILE A 954 -16.02 32.57 33.36
CA ILE A 954 -17.46 32.23 33.39
C ILE A 954 -18.31 33.44 32.96
N LEU A 955 -17.94 34.67 33.32
CA LEU A 955 -18.66 35.87 32.89
C LEU A 955 -18.62 36.08 31.37
N LYS A 956 -17.52 35.70 30.71
CA LYS A 956 -17.38 35.78 29.24
C LYS A 956 -18.44 34.94 28.51
N LEU A 957 -19.09 33.97 29.13
CA LEU A 957 -20.22 33.24 28.52
C LEU A 957 -21.38 34.17 28.11
N GLY A 958 -21.49 35.35 28.74
CA GLY A 958 -22.43 36.40 28.35
C GLY A 958 -22.28 36.84 26.89
N ASP A 959 -21.04 36.93 26.40
CA ASP A 959 -20.73 37.41 25.05
C ASP A 959 -21.15 36.43 23.95
N TYR A 960 -21.42 35.17 24.31
CA TYR A 960 -21.79 34.10 23.39
C TYR A 960 -23.29 33.78 23.41
N GLN A 961 -24.11 34.57 24.13
CA GLN A 961 -25.55 34.30 24.24
C GLN A 961 -26.28 34.54 22.92
N PHE A 962 -27.13 33.59 22.53
CA PHE A 962 -27.91 33.68 21.28
C PHE A 962 -29.35 33.20 21.45
N GLY A 963 -30.30 33.93 20.87
CA GLY A 963 -31.72 33.56 20.88
C GLY A 963 -32.65 34.59 20.23
N MET A 964 -33.96 34.44 20.46
CA MET A 964 -34.94 35.47 20.12
C MET A 964 -34.96 36.53 21.23
N TYR A 965 -35.17 37.80 20.87
CA TYR A 965 -35.26 38.90 21.83
C TYR A 965 -36.72 39.30 22.05
N ALA A 966 -37.06 39.60 23.30
CA ALA A 966 -38.30 40.29 23.68
C ALA A 966 -37.95 41.65 24.28
N GLN A 967 -38.79 42.65 24.03
CA GLN A 967 -38.73 43.92 24.75
C GLN A 967 -39.43 43.77 26.10
N GLU A 968 -38.66 43.70 27.18
CA GLU A 968 -39.19 43.70 28.54
C GLU A 968 -39.02 45.09 29.15
N LEU A 969 -40.04 45.56 29.89
CA LEU A 969 -39.93 46.77 30.66
C LEU A 969 -39.14 46.46 31.94
N ASN A 970 -37.93 46.98 32.05
CA ASN A 970 -37.14 46.85 33.27
C ASN A 970 -37.87 47.59 34.40
N LYS A 971 -38.33 46.84 35.40
CA LYS A 971 -39.12 47.37 36.53
C LYS A 971 -38.34 48.31 37.45
N VAL A 972 -37.01 48.35 37.33
CA VAL A 972 -36.09 49.16 38.14
C VAL A 972 -35.71 50.44 37.40
N THR A 973 -35.41 50.36 36.10
CA THR A 973 -34.96 51.52 35.29
C THR A 973 -36.10 52.20 34.54
N GLY A 974 -37.26 51.55 34.40
CA GLY A 974 -38.41 52.02 33.62
C GLY A 974 -38.18 52.00 32.11
N GLN A 975 -37.04 51.52 31.64
CA GLN A 975 -36.67 51.45 30.22
C GLN A 975 -37.04 50.09 29.63
N LYS A 976 -37.33 50.06 28.32
CA LYS A 976 -37.48 48.81 27.58
C LYS A 976 -36.10 48.26 27.25
N GLU A 977 -35.80 47.08 27.77
CA GLU A 977 -34.55 46.36 27.50
C GLU A 977 -34.84 45.16 26.61
N GLU A 978 -33.97 44.93 25.63
CA GLU A 978 -34.01 43.72 24.81
C GLU A 978 -33.38 42.58 25.58
N ARG A 979 -34.17 41.55 25.86
CA ARG A 979 -33.72 40.37 26.61
C ARG A 979 -33.94 39.11 25.80
N ILE A 980 -32.97 38.20 25.84
CA ILE A 980 -33.09 36.90 25.19
C ILE A 980 -34.18 36.08 25.89
N ILE A 981 -35.13 35.58 25.11
CA ILE A 981 -36.20 34.69 25.57
C ILE A 981 -35.57 33.34 25.92
N SER A 982 -35.76 32.85 27.15
CA SER A 982 -35.30 31.51 27.54
C SER A 982 -36.13 30.42 26.86
N LEU A 983 -35.56 29.24 26.61
CA LEU A 983 -36.30 28.12 26.00
C LEU A 983 -37.55 27.73 26.80
N LYS A 984 -37.50 27.83 28.13
CA LYS A 984 -38.66 27.59 29.01
C LYS A 984 -39.77 28.62 28.82
N GLU A 985 -39.42 29.88 28.59
CA GLU A 985 -40.39 30.94 28.31
C GLU A 985 -40.93 30.83 26.88
N ALA A 986 -40.07 30.49 25.91
CA ALA A 986 -40.47 30.20 24.53
C ALA A 986 -41.47 29.04 24.45
N SER A 987 -41.28 28.01 25.28
CA SER A 987 -42.22 26.90 25.44
C SER A 987 -43.58 27.37 25.96
N ARG A 988 -43.62 28.23 27.00
CA ARG A 988 -44.86 28.82 27.52
C ARG A 988 -45.60 29.70 26.51
N LEU A 989 -44.84 30.44 25.69
CA LEU A 989 -45.37 31.33 24.66
C LEU A 989 -45.74 30.60 23.36
N GLY A 990 -45.47 29.29 23.25
CA GLY A 990 -45.76 28.49 22.04
C GLY A 990 -44.85 28.79 20.85
N ILE A 991 -43.68 29.39 21.07
CA ILE A 991 -42.72 29.81 20.02
C ILE A 991 -41.38 29.03 20.09
N LEU A 992 -41.32 27.95 20.87
CA LEU A 992 -40.11 27.15 21.06
C LEU A 992 -39.49 26.67 19.74
N ASP A 993 -40.31 26.13 18.83
CA ASP A 993 -39.88 25.60 17.53
C ASP A 993 -39.26 26.69 16.64
N ALA A 994 -39.86 27.89 16.62
CA ALA A 994 -39.33 29.04 15.90
C ALA A 994 -37.98 29.52 16.47
N GLN A 995 -37.84 29.50 17.81
CA GLN A 995 -36.58 29.87 18.46
C GLN A 995 -35.47 28.85 18.17
N LEU A 996 -35.76 27.54 18.26
CA LEU A 996 -34.79 26.48 17.96
C LEU A 996 -34.40 26.47 16.48
N THR A 997 -35.33 26.73 15.57
CA THR A 997 -35.06 26.88 14.13
C THR A 997 -34.09 28.03 13.87
N LYS A 998 -34.32 29.21 14.47
CA LYS A 998 -33.41 30.36 14.36
C LYS A 998 -32.00 30.05 14.88
N ILE A 999 -31.90 29.27 15.96
CA ILE A 999 -30.61 28.80 16.50
C ILE A 999 -29.90 27.89 15.50
N ALA A 1000 -30.60 26.91 14.94
CA ALA A 1000 -30.04 25.98 13.96
C ALA A 1000 -29.60 26.69 12.66
N GLU A 1001 -30.38 27.65 12.16
CA GLU A 1001 -30.02 28.46 10.98
C GLU A 1001 -28.76 29.30 11.20
N LYS A 1002 -28.62 29.90 12.39
CA LYS A 1002 -27.42 30.65 12.75
C LYS A 1002 -26.20 29.75 12.80
N ILE A 1003 -26.33 28.57 13.42
CA ILE A 1003 -25.26 27.57 13.47
C ILE A 1003 -24.88 27.13 12.04
N LEU A 1004 -25.85 26.86 11.17
CA LEU A 1004 -25.61 26.47 9.77
C LEU A 1004 -24.87 27.56 8.98
N LYS A 1005 -25.19 28.84 9.19
CA LYS A 1005 -24.53 29.95 8.49
C LYS A 1005 -23.09 30.19 8.95
N ASP A 1006 -22.80 29.84 10.20
CA ASP A 1006 -21.50 30.03 10.81
C ASP A 1006 -20.57 28.83 10.60
N ILE A 1007 -21.09 27.66 10.25
CA ILE A 1007 -20.33 26.48 9.82
C ILE A 1007 -20.01 26.61 8.33
#